data_AF-A0A2R5H0Q3-F1
#
_entry.id   AF-A0A2R5H0Q3-F1
#
_cell.length_a   1.000
_cell.length_b   1.000
_cell.length_c   1.000
_cell.angle_alpha   90.00
_cell.angle_beta   90.00
_cell.angle_gamma   90.00
#
_symmetry.space_group_name_H-M   'P 1'
#
loop_
_entity.id
_entity.type
_entity.pdbx_description
1 polymer ?
#
loop_
_entity_poly.entity_id
_entity_poly.type
_entity_poly.pdbx_seq_one_letter_code
_entity_poly.pdbx_strand_id
1 'polypeptide(L)'
;MGEEDEPHNGEADEGGVESDGEDQQEAQDQRKVILVETRGGRGAQTGILSAAEFSSSLRLDVGDELNPDDPHYEAKIVARRIVKLGYPQWTRASLRDVVESVLDQPENVWARGSWVEYLGNDMEWHLAMIRRVVRQAPDSFDWTDPRNDNVEPEWNYFYNVGQATLLPGLYIRGNEVGLRTVFGGRPWVWQQYTLLRLEKFLRFQVDHERDFAEVDTLKFAEDHFDEWLLDERNHEFRAVFESYSETVQITLRDHLFAPFELIDSIVEDKDEWAFDDDDLSVYTYLSILGSGGFFVLCCAAIQLAIPAVLLMNALEKSVRFDANFSQNEARVDTDWDTFCTGHGDPLGKSMNIAVLFIYMITIIPESFTRFYRTTGDSATAYSRLNSLREVVWHQNDDSFFQKIGFKLDRYMNTSYVCILYGVVLFILFNTDEVLDIILNALAADFIHQIDEGIASQDWFDPDRRYLRAGTVQLMIQATLRLRVMDNSRLFCKFYGIDPKVFAQATRGDPNASLPAIKNFVLAHQDDNDTHYKSAEDEQFFLCAEYARKTNNREAYRQFKKRVVNFSFLDKVFNLFRVEKYGIFHQYEAYRTWSIWERILFIADVPTREDVEASLTDDCPVSQATYQPELSPFRFVKEVFRVLSGAAMLRDIGNAINKGFYGRIPFHIFDSILQIISYCIQIGFPVLVAGGVVVIPYCY
;
A
#
# COMPACT_ATOMS: atom_id res chain seq x y z
N MET A 1 28.58 -27.46 -35.81
CA MET A 1 29.01 -28.00 -37.11
C MET A 1 27.76 -28.42 -37.85
N GLY A 2 27.41 -27.69 -38.91
CA GLY A 2 26.19 -27.86 -39.70
C GLY A 2 25.62 -26.50 -40.14
N GLU A 3 26.32 -25.84 -41.07
CA GLU A 3 25.95 -24.67 -41.87
C GLU A 3 24.68 -24.94 -42.71
N GLU A 4 23.72 -24.02 -42.73
CA GLU A 4 23.43 -22.97 -43.74
C GLU A 4 22.34 -23.40 -44.72
N ASP A 5 21.28 -22.60 -44.82
CA ASP A 5 20.81 -21.98 -46.07
C ASP A 5 19.50 -21.20 -45.83
N GLU A 6 19.61 -19.87 -45.83
CA GLU A 6 18.50 -18.96 -46.18
C GLU A 6 18.27 -18.97 -47.69
N PRO A 7 17.10 -18.50 -48.16
CA PRO A 7 17.18 -17.23 -48.91
C PRO A 7 16.04 -16.23 -48.66
N HIS A 8 16.44 -14.95 -48.66
CA HIS A 8 15.63 -13.76 -48.93
C HIS A 8 15.11 -13.70 -50.39
N ASN A 9 13.89 -13.17 -50.60
CA ASN A 9 13.60 -12.04 -51.52
C ASN A 9 12.09 -11.77 -51.75
N GLY A 10 11.76 -10.47 -51.92
CA GLY A 10 10.55 -9.93 -52.57
C GLY A 10 9.80 -8.91 -51.70
N GLU A 11 10.18 -7.63 -51.66
CA GLU A 11 9.67 -6.50 -52.50
C GLU A 11 8.13 -6.48 -52.62
N ALA A 12 7.45 -5.57 -51.89
CA ALA A 12 7.14 -4.18 -52.24
C ALA A 12 6.05 -4.06 -53.32
N ASP A 13 4.86 -3.60 -52.91
CA ASP A 13 3.89 -3.02 -53.84
C ASP A 13 3.26 -1.77 -53.23
N GLU A 14 3.47 -0.66 -53.94
CA GLU A 14 2.93 0.67 -53.70
C GLU A 14 1.49 0.73 -54.23
N GLY A 15 0.62 1.43 -53.53
CA GLY A 15 -0.76 1.65 -53.96
C GLY A 15 -1.36 2.90 -53.35
N GLY A 16 -0.84 4.06 -53.75
CA GLY A 16 -1.48 5.35 -53.54
C GLY A 16 -2.52 5.64 -54.62
N VAL A 17 -3.72 6.06 -54.21
CA VAL A 17 -4.64 6.86 -55.05
C VAL A 17 -5.23 7.96 -54.18
N GLU A 18 -5.05 9.19 -54.68
CA GLU A 18 -5.49 10.47 -54.14
C GLU A 18 -7.00 10.73 -54.28
N SER A 19 -7.45 11.60 -53.35
CA SER A 19 -8.45 12.68 -53.47
C SER A 19 -9.89 12.36 -53.87
N ASP A 20 -10.81 12.65 -52.95
CA ASP A 20 -11.74 13.80 -52.98
C ASP A 20 -12.17 14.03 -51.52
N GLY A 21 -12.23 15.23 -50.93
CA GLY A 21 -12.75 16.48 -51.45
C GLY A 21 -14.12 16.71 -50.81
N GLU A 22 -14.17 17.59 -49.80
CA GLU A 22 -15.37 18.26 -49.25
C GLU A 22 -16.38 17.40 -48.45
N ASP A 23 -16.37 17.56 -47.12
CA ASP A 23 -17.58 17.90 -46.33
C ASP A 23 -17.21 18.07 -44.84
N GLN A 24 -16.70 19.26 -44.52
CA GLN A 24 -16.61 19.78 -43.15
C GLN A 24 -17.84 20.65 -42.87
N GLN A 25 -18.96 20.08 -42.38
CA GLN A 25 -19.86 20.74 -41.44
C GLN A 25 -21.05 19.84 -41.10
N GLU A 26 -21.18 19.47 -39.81
CA GLU A 26 -22.39 19.03 -39.08
C GLU A 26 -22.12 17.83 -38.16
N ALA A 27 -21.56 18.09 -36.98
CA ALA A 27 -21.72 17.22 -35.80
C ALA A 27 -21.36 17.98 -34.50
N GLN A 28 -21.98 19.13 -34.29
CA GLN A 28 -22.09 19.75 -32.96
C GLN A 28 -23.56 20.01 -32.71
N ASP A 29 -24.19 19.09 -31.98
CA ASP A 29 -25.39 19.25 -31.14
C ASP A 29 -26.15 17.95 -31.19
N GLN A 30 -26.09 17.13 -30.13
CA GLN A 30 -27.25 16.45 -29.51
C GLN A 30 -26.85 15.88 -28.13
N ARG A 31 -26.58 16.76 -27.14
CA ARG A 31 -26.78 16.39 -25.73
C ARG A 31 -28.26 16.62 -25.41
N LYS A 32 -29.06 15.58 -25.61
CA LYS A 32 -30.50 15.58 -25.29
C LYS A 32 -30.69 15.47 -23.77
N VAL A 33 -30.88 16.62 -23.13
CA VAL A 33 -31.38 16.74 -21.75
C VAL A 33 -32.86 16.35 -21.76
N ILE A 34 -33.23 15.34 -20.97
CA ILE A 34 -34.62 15.00 -20.70
C ILE A 34 -35.17 16.03 -19.71
N LEU A 35 -35.95 16.99 -20.22
CA LEU A 35 -36.75 17.93 -19.44
C LEU A 35 -38.15 17.33 -19.26
N VAL A 36 -38.52 17.06 -18.01
CA VAL A 36 -39.88 16.67 -17.63
C VAL A 36 -40.73 17.94 -17.59
N GLU A 37 -41.60 18.11 -18.59
CA GLU A 37 -42.65 19.14 -18.61
C GLU A 37 -43.81 18.74 -17.70
N THR A 38 -44.04 19.48 -16.62
CA THR A 38 -45.33 19.47 -15.91
C THR A 38 -46.21 20.61 -16.45
N ARG A 39 -47.27 20.24 -17.15
CA ARG A 39 -48.34 21.14 -17.60
C ARG A 39 -49.14 21.64 -16.39
N GLY A 40 -49.11 22.96 -16.15
CA GLY A 40 -49.97 23.62 -15.16
C GLY A 40 -49.88 25.14 -15.32
N GLY A 41 -50.97 25.78 -15.73
CA GLY A 41 -50.96 27.14 -16.26
C GLY A 41 -50.92 28.28 -15.22
N ARG A 42 -50.45 29.42 -15.75
CA ARG A 42 -50.58 30.81 -15.27
C ARG A 42 -49.69 31.26 -14.10
N GLY A 43 -48.60 31.93 -14.50
CA GLY A 43 -48.12 33.15 -13.86
C GLY A 43 -47.14 32.95 -12.72
N ALA A 44 -45.86 32.75 -13.03
CA ALA A 44 -44.78 32.91 -12.05
C ALA A 44 -43.61 33.65 -12.71
N GLN A 45 -43.23 34.78 -12.12
CA GLN A 45 -42.01 35.50 -12.42
C GLN A 45 -40.80 34.59 -12.18
N THR A 46 -39.94 34.43 -13.18
CA THR A 46 -38.65 33.75 -13.05
C THR A 46 -37.67 34.68 -12.32
N GLY A 47 -37.60 34.55 -10.99
CA GLY A 47 -36.46 35.03 -10.21
C GLY A 47 -35.37 33.95 -10.19
N ILE A 48 -34.18 34.27 -10.70
CA ILE A 48 -32.99 33.43 -10.52
C ILE A 48 -32.51 33.68 -9.09
N LEU A 49 -32.80 32.75 -8.17
CA LEU A 49 -32.21 32.75 -6.83
C LEU A 49 -30.76 32.27 -6.94
N SER A 50 -29.83 32.98 -6.30
CA SER A 50 -28.44 32.54 -6.21
C SER A 50 -28.32 31.28 -5.36
N ALA A 51 -27.28 30.46 -5.58
CA ALA A 51 -27.02 29.24 -4.78
C ALA A 51 -26.93 29.53 -3.26
N ALA A 52 -26.56 30.76 -2.89
CA ALA A 52 -26.55 31.22 -1.50
C ALA A 52 -27.96 31.41 -0.91
N GLU A 53 -28.92 31.90 -1.70
CA GLU A 53 -30.30 32.05 -1.27
C GLU A 53 -31.02 30.70 -1.19
N PHE A 54 -30.74 29.78 -2.11
CA PHE A 54 -31.24 28.40 -2.05
C PHE A 54 -30.73 27.69 -0.79
N SER A 55 -29.44 27.81 -0.48
CA SER A 55 -28.81 27.29 0.75
C SER A 55 -29.43 27.87 2.03
N SER A 56 -29.70 29.19 2.06
CA SER A 56 -30.30 29.84 3.23
C SER A 56 -31.76 29.42 3.49
N SER A 57 -32.53 29.10 2.45
CA SER A 57 -33.91 28.61 2.54
C SER A 57 -34.01 27.14 2.97
N LEU A 58 -32.90 26.40 2.89
CA LEU A 58 -32.78 24.97 3.19
C LEU A 58 -32.01 24.69 4.49
N ARG A 59 -32.06 25.62 5.45
CA ARG A 59 -31.75 25.33 6.86
C ARG A 59 -32.83 24.38 7.42
N LEU A 60 -32.74 23.11 7.05
CA LEU A 60 -33.39 22.01 7.74
C LEU A 60 -32.58 21.73 8.99
N ASP A 61 -32.96 22.37 10.11
CA ASP A 61 -32.51 21.90 11.42
C ASP A 61 -32.96 20.44 11.57
N VAL A 62 -32.00 19.55 11.79
CA VAL A 62 -32.17 18.08 11.70
C VAL A 62 -33.13 17.54 12.77
N GLY A 63 -33.59 18.38 13.71
CA GLY A 63 -34.48 18.03 14.82
C GLY A 63 -35.95 18.44 14.69
N ASP A 64 -36.35 19.23 13.68
CA ASP A 64 -37.74 19.68 13.58
C ASP A 64 -38.63 18.63 12.88
N GLU A 65 -39.72 18.24 13.54
CA GLU A 65 -40.80 17.46 12.92
C GLU A 65 -41.39 18.27 11.76
N LEU A 66 -41.35 17.71 10.55
CA LEU A 66 -41.91 18.36 9.36
C LEU A 66 -43.42 18.52 9.57
N ASN A 67 -43.90 19.75 9.60
CA ASN A 67 -45.33 20.05 9.70
C ASN A 67 -46.06 19.59 8.42
N PRO A 68 -47.02 18.65 8.49
CA PRO A 68 -47.77 18.20 7.32
C PRO A 68 -48.62 19.30 6.65
N ASP A 69 -48.87 20.41 7.34
CA ASP A 69 -49.58 21.57 6.77
C ASP A 69 -48.69 22.52 5.95
N ASP A 70 -47.38 22.23 5.84
CA ASP A 70 -46.46 23.03 5.01
C ASP A 70 -46.77 22.79 3.50
N PRO A 71 -47.06 23.82 2.70
CA PRO A 71 -47.33 23.67 1.26
C PRO A 71 -46.15 23.10 0.47
N HIS A 72 -44.95 23.05 1.05
CA HIS A 72 -43.76 22.41 0.50
C HIS A 72 -43.41 21.07 1.18
N TYR A 73 -44.29 20.49 2.00
CA TYR A 73 -44.05 19.25 2.75
C TYR A 73 -43.55 18.11 1.87
N GLU A 74 -44.23 17.83 0.75
CA GLU A 74 -43.83 16.79 -0.21
C GLU A 74 -42.46 17.09 -0.86
N ALA A 75 -42.22 18.34 -1.26
CA ALA A 75 -40.93 18.75 -1.83
C ALA A 75 -39.79 18.65 -0.80
N LYS A 76 -40.05 18.99 0.48
CA LYS A 76 -39.11 18.84 1.59
C LYS A 76 -38.85 17.38 1.94
N ILE A 77 -39.86 16.50 1.87
CA ILE A 77 -39.67 15.05 2.03
C ILE A 77 -38.81 14.51 0.89
N VAL A 78 -39.13 14.83 -0.36
CA VAL A 78 -38.35 14.40 -1.52
C VAL A 78 -36.93 14.94 -1.46
N ALA A 79 -36.73 16.22 -1.13
CA ALA A 79 -35.41 16.82 -0.94
C ALA A 79 -34.65 16.17 0.22
N ARG A 80 -35.30 15.93 1.37
CA ARG A 80 -34.69 15.21 2.51
C ARG A 80 -34.34 13.78 2.14
N ARG A 81 -35.14 13.11 1.30
CA ARG A 81 -34.85 11.76 0.78
C ARG A 81 -33.69 11.80 -0.21
N ILE A 82 -33.66 12.76 -1.14
CA ILE A 82 -32.56 12.96 -2.08
C ILE A 82 -31.26 13.31 -1.35
N VAL A 83 -31.32 14.17 -0.32
CA VAL A 83 -30.16 14.53 0.51
C VAL A 83 -29.74 13.36 1.39
N LYS A 84 -30.66 12.62 2.03
CA LYS A 84 -30.30 11.40 2.79
C LYS A 84 -29.75 10.29 1.90
N LEU A 85 -30.26 10.16 0.68
CA LEU A 85 -29.80 9.16 -0.29
C LEU A 85 -28.47 9.59 -0.94
N GLY A 86 -28.32 10.87 -1.27
CA GLY A 86 -27.13 11.43 -1.93
C GLY A 86 -25.99 11.74 -0.97
N TYR A 87 -26.31 12.01 0.29
CA TYR A 87 -25.39 12.35 1.38
C TYR A 87 -25.87 11.65 2.66
N PRO A 88 -25.79 10.31 2.74
CA PRO A 88 -26.12 9.59 3.96
C PRO A 88 -25.32 10.24 5.10
N GLN A 89 -26.05 10.70 6.13
CA GLN A 89 -25.42 11.18 7.36
C GLN A 89 -24.48 10.08 7.86
N TRP A 90 -23.38 10.47 8.50
CA TRP A 90 -22.36 9.57 9.03
C TRP A 90 -22.94 8.68 10.15
N THR A 91 -23.83 7.75 9.80
CA THR A 91 -24.34 6.72 10.68
C THR A 91 -23.27 5.64 10.71
N ARG A 92 -22.74 5.38 11.91
CA ARG A 92 -21.92 4.20 12.15
C ARG A 92 -22.73 2.97 11.74
N ALA A 93 -22.10 2.02 11.05
CA ALA A 93 -22.74 0.78 10.68
C ALA A 93 -23.20 0.05 11.95
N SER A 94 -24.46 -0.37 12.01
CA SER A 94 -24.93 -1.31 13.03
C SER A 94 -24.50 -2.72 12.65
N LEU A 95 -24.41 -3.64 13.63
CA LEU A 95 -24.12 -5.04 13.33
C LEU A 95 -25.15 -5.62 12.35
N ARG A 96 -26.42 -5.27 12.55
CA ARG A 96 -27.52 -5.61 11.67
C ARG A 96 -27.28 -5.18 10.22
N ASP A 97 -26.97 -3.91 9.96
CA ASP A 97 -26.80 -3.41 8.59
C ASP A 97 -25.67 -4.15 7.84
N VAL A 98 -24.62 -4.51 8.58
CA VAL A 98 -23.41 -5.15 8.08
C VAL A 98 -23.68 -6.63 7.76
N VAL A 99 -24.48 -7.32 8.58
CA VAL A 99 -24.95 -8.70 8.32
C VAL A 99 -25.96 -8.72 7.17
N GLU A 100 -26.96 -7.83 7.16
CA GLU A 100 -27.94 -7.72 6.08
C GLU A 100 -27.25 -7.45 4.74
N SER A 101 -26.20 -6.62 4.70
CA SER A 101 -25.44 -6.35 3.48
C SER A 101 -24.76 -7.60 2.89
N VAL A 102 -24.40 -8.59 3.72
CA VAL A 102 -23.84 -9.86 3.26
C VAL A 102 -24.94 -10.79 2.76
N LEU A 103 -26.07 -10.86 3.46
CA LEU A 103 -27.17 -11.78 3.16
C LEU A 103 -28.04 -11.33 1.98
N ASP A 104 -28.30 -10.03 1.85
CA ASP A 104 -29.22 -9.45 0.86
C ASP A 104 -28.48 -8.94 -0.39
N GLN A 105 -27.80 -9.84 -1.10
CA GLN A 105 -27.15 -9.53 -2.37
C GLN A 105 -27.89 -10.12 -3.57
N PRO A 106 -28.50 -9.28 -4.43
CA PRO A 106 -29.03 -9.73 -5.71
C PRO A 106 -27.87 -9.89 -6.72
N GLU A 107 -27.70 -11.10 -7.25
CA GLU A 107 -26.97 -11.37 -8.50
C GLU A 107 -25.48 -10.94 -8.51
N ASN A 108 -24.75 -11.18 -7.42
CA ASN A 108 -23.30 -10.89 -7.29
C ASN A 108 -22.91 -9.41 -7.56
N VAL A 109 -23.87 -8.49 -7.48
CA VAL A 109 -23.63 -7.05 -7.61
C VAL A 109 -24.00 -6.36 -6.31
N TRP A 110 -23.05 -5.62 -5.76
CA TRP A 110 -23.32 -4.88 -4.53
C TRP A 110 -24.34 -3.77 -4.76
N ALA A 111 -25.41 -3.78 -3.97
CA ALA A 111 -26.47 -2.79 -4.06
C ALA A 111 -26.04 -1.44 -3.45
N ARG A 112 -26.72 -0.37 -3.88
CA ARG A 112 -26.62 0.92 -3.21
C ARG A 112 -27.13 0.79 -1.78
N GLY A 113 -26.35 1.28 -0.82
CA GLY A 113 -26.66 1.19 0.61
C GLY A 113 -26.02 -0.01 1.30
N SER A 114 -25.47 -0.98 0.55
CA SER A 114 -24.73 -2.10 1.13
C SER A 114 -23.44 -1.62 1.79
N TRP A 115 -23.14 -2.20 2.95
CA TRP A 115 -21.86 -2.05 3.66
C TRP A 115 -20.87 -3.10 3.17
N VAL A 116 -19.77 -2.61 2.61
CA VAL A 116 -18.70 -3.42 2.03
C VAL A 116 -17.37 -3.03 2.62
N GLU A 117 -16.40 -3.92 2.49
CA GLU A 117 -15.00 -3.55 2.65
C GLU A 117 -14.43 -3.15 1.30
N TYR A 118 -13.64 -2.08 1.27
CA TYR A 118 -12.87 -1.71 0.10
C TYR A 118 -11.39 -1.57 0.44
N LEU A 119 -10.51 -1.90 -0.49
CA LEU A 119 -9.07 -1.75 -0.32
C LEU A 119 -8.67 -0.29 -0.59
N GLY A 120 -8.13 0.39 0.43
CA GLY A 120 -7.64 1.76 0.31
C GLY A 120 -6.23 1.82 -0.32
N ASN A 121 -5.78 3.04 -0.65
CA ASN A 121 -4.40 3.28 -1.10
C ASN A 121 -3.37 2.94 -0.01
N ASP A 122 -3.80 2.90 1.26
CA ASP A 122 -3.04 2.43 2.41
C ASP A 122 -2.92 0.90 2.50
N MET A 123 -3.42 0.17 1.49
CA MET A 123 -3.42 -1.30 1.44
C MET A 123 -4.14 -1.96 2.63
N GLU A 124 -5.03 -1.21 3.29
CA GLU A 124 -5.91 -1.72 4.34
C GLU A 124 -7.35 -1.83 3.82
N TRP A 125 -8.10 -2.79 4.37
CA TRP A 125 -9.51 -2.97 4.07
C TRP A 125 -10.36 -2.10 4.99
N HIS A 126 -11.19 -1.24 4.39
CA HIS A 126 -11.99 -0.25 5.09
C HIS A 126 -13.47 -0.51 4.92
N LEU A 127 -14.20 -0.50 6.03
CA LEU A 127 -15.65 -0.62 6.01
C LEU A 127 -16.30 0.69 5.58
N ALA A 128 -17.07 0.66 4.49
CA ALA A 128 -17.86 1.80 4.03
C ALA A 128 -19.14 1.37 3.29
N MET A 129 -20.06 2.32 3.19
CA MET A 129 -21.33 2.12 2.47
C MET A 129 -21.19 2.53 1.00
N ILE A 130 -21.75 1.72 0.11
CA ILE A 130 -21.86 2.05 -1.32
C ILE A 130 -22.91 3.13 -1.53
N ARG A 131 -22.48 4.28 -2.06
CA ARG A 131 -23.35 5.42 -2.33
C ARG A 131 -23.95 5.37 -3.73
N ARG A 132 -23.21 4.83 -4.69
CA ARG A 132 -23.61 4.74 -6.09
C ARG A 132 -22.92 3.55 -6.75
N VAL A 133 -23.66 2.86 -7.62
CA VAL A 133 -23.12 1.85 -8.53
C VAL A 133 -23.16 2.45 -9.94
N VAL A 134 -22.06 2.35 -10.66
CA VAL A 134 -21.90 2.79 -12.05
C VAL A 134 -21.66 1.54 -12.87
N ARG A 135 -22.48 1.35 -13.90
CA ARG A 135 -22.31 0.27 -14.88
C ARG A 135 -21.67 0.87 -16.11
N GLN A 136 -20.58 0.27 -16.57
CA GLN A 136 -19.84 0.70 -17.76
C GLN A 136 -19.68 -0.51 -18.68
N ALA A 137 -19.97 -0.37 -19.96
CA ALA A 137 -19.65 -1.41 -20.93
C ALA A 137 -18.13 -1.50 -21.09
N PRO A 138 -17.57 -2.70 -21.35
CA PRO A 138 -16.14 -2.84 -21.57
C PRO A 138 -15.74 -2.05 -22.83
N ASP A 139 -14.52 -1.53 -22.86
CA ASP A 139 -14.06 -0.67 -23.96
C ASP A 139 -14.04 -1.40 -25.32
N SER A 140 -14.01 -2.73 -25.29
CA SER A 140 -14.11 -3.60 -26.46
C SER A 140 -15.53 -3.75 -27.00
N PHE A 141 -16.56 -3.32 -26.26
CA PHE A 141 -17.96 -3.44 -26.68
C PHE A 141 -18.35 -2.28 -27.60
N ASP A 142 -18.35 -2.56 -28.91
CA ASP A 142 -18.75 -1.61 -29.92
C ASP A 142 -20.28 -1.55 -30.06
N TRP A 143 -20.88 -0.45 -29.58
CA TRP A 143 -22.31 -0.16 -29.72
C TRP A 143 -22.77 0.03 -31.18
N THR A 144 -21.83 0.19 -32.11
CA THR A 144 -22.12 0.41 -33.53
C THR A 144 -22.07 -0.89 -34.35
N ASP A 145 -21.57 -1.99 -33.78
CA ASP A 145 -21.54 -3.28 -34.44
C ASP A 145 -22.96 -3.91 -34.44
N PRO A 146 -23.58 -4.15 -35.61
CA PRO A 146 -24.90 -4.77 -35.69
C PRO A 146 -24.97 -6.17 -35.06
N ARG A 147 -23.82 -6.83 -34.85
CA ARG A 147 -23.76 -8.12 -34.13
C ARG A 147 -24.07 -7.97 -32.64
N ASN A 148 -23.93 -6.77 -32.10
CA ASN A 148 -24.23 -6.43 -30.70
C ASN A 148 -25.66 -5.92 -30.52
N ASP A 149 -26.47 -5.86 -31.59
CA ASP A 149 -27.88 -5.49 -31.49
C ASP A 149 -28.63 -6.45 -30.57
N ASN A 150 -29.08 -5.94 -29.42
CA ASN A 150 -29.75 -6.70 -28.33
C ASN A 150 -28.86 -7.68 -27.56
N VAL A 151 -27.54 -7.60 -27.69
CA VAL A 151 -26.61 -8.31 -26.82
C VAL A 151 -26.29 -7.40 -25.64
N GLU A 152 -26.50 -7.87 -24.41
CA GLU A 152 -26.04 -7.11 -23.25
C GLU A 152 -24.52 -7.25 -23.11
N PRO A 153 -23.79 -6.14 -22.92
CA PRO A 153 -22.36 -6.21 -22.64
C PRO A 153 -22.12 -6.89 -21.29
N GLU A 154 -20.94 -7.50 -21.15
CA GLU A 154 -20.42 -7.89 -19.84
C GLU A 154 -20.10 -6.61 -19.05
N TRP A 155 -21.07 -6.15 -18.25
CA TRP A 155 -20.97 -4.89 -17.54
C TRP A 155 -19.81 -4.87 -16.56
N ASN A 156 -18.93 -3.87 -16.67
CA ASN A 156 -17.99 -3.50 -15.63
C ASN A 156 -18.72 -2.67 -14.57
N TYR A 157 -18.69 -3.16 -13.33
CA TYR A 157 -19.28 -2.47 -12.20
C TYR A 157 -18.24 -1.68 -11.44
N PHE A 158 -18.52 -0.39 -11.29
CA PHE A 158 -17.74 0.51 -10.47
C PHE A 158 -18.59 1.05 -9.34
N TYR A 159 -18.00 1.17 -8.17
CA TYR A 159 -18.71 1.49 -6.94
C TYR A 159 -18.15 2.76 -6.34
N ASN A 160 -19.03 3.71 -6.08
CA ASN A 160 -18.70 4.88 -5.29
C ASN A 160 -18.87 4.52 -3.82
N VAL A 161 -17.75 4.32 -3.13
CA VAL A 161 -17.71 3.96 -1.71
C VAL A 161 -17.18 5.16 -0.92
N GLY A 162 -17.75 5.43 0.26
CA GLY A 162 -17.26 6.51 1.12
C GLY A 162 -17.32 7.90 0.46
N GLN A 163 -16.24 8.69 0.54
CA GLN A 163 -16.20 10.10 0.10
C GLN A 163 -15.86 10.33 -1.39
N ALA A 164 -16.20 9.37 -2.27
CA ALA A 164 -16.16 9.50 -3.74
C ALA A 164 -14.94 8.92 -4.48
N THR A 165 -14.44 7.77 -4.02
CA THR A 165 -13.60 6.91 -4.86
C THR A 165 -14.49 6.01 -5.72
N LEU A 166 -14.32 6.06 -7.03
CA LEU A 166 -14.95 5.11 -7.95
C LEU A 166 -14.02 3.90 -8.07
N LEU A 167 -14.38 2.78 -7.45
CA LEU A 167 -13.54 1.59 -7.37
C LEU A 167 -14.13 0.46 -8.25
N PRO A 168 -13.30 -0.27 -9.01
CA PRO A 168 -13.76 -1.49 -9.68
C PRO A 168 -14.07 -2.58 -8.66
N GLY A 169 -14.82 -3.60 -9.09
CA GLY A 169 -15.28 -4.69 -8.24
C GLY A 169 -14.16 -5.44 -7.49
N LEU A 170 -12.98 -5.59 -8.08
CA LEU A 170 -11.83 -6.29 -7.48
C LEU A 170 -11.40 -5.67 -6.13
N TYR A 171 -11.59 -4.37 -5.95
CA TYR A 171 -11.20 -3.67 -4.72
C TYR A 171 -12.30 -3.65 -3.67
N ILE A 172 -13.38 -4.40 -3.87
CA ILE A 172 -14.55 -4.42 -3.00
C ILE A 172 -14.93 -5.84 -2.68
N ARG A 173 -15.19 -6.09 -1.41
CA ARG A 173 -15.57 -7.41 -0.91
C ARG A 173 -16.60 -7.32 0.20
N GLY A 174 -17.16 -8.49 0.53
CA GLY A 174 -18.01 -8.63 1.70
C GLY A 174 -17.26 -8.21 2.97
N ASN A 175 -17.98 -7.55 3.86
CA ASN A 175 -17.39 -7.07 5.10
C ASN A 175 -17.02 -8.24 6.04
N GLU A 176 -15.85 -8.17 6.71
CA GLU A 176 -15.34 -9.25 7.56
C GLU A 176 -16.29 -9.54 8.72
N VAL A 177 -16.85 -8.49 9.31
CA VAL A 177 -17.68 -8.58 10.52
C VAL A 177 -18.96 -9.36 10.26
N GLY A 178 -19.70 -9.01 9.20
CA GLY A 178 -20.93 -9.69 8.82
C GLY A 178 -20.66 -11.12 8.39
N LEU A 179 -19.62 -11.36 7.60
CA LEU A 179 -19.22 -12.71 7.21
C LEU A 179 -18.86 -13.57 8.44
N ARG A 180 -18.13 -13.02 9.42
CA ARG A 180 -17.80 -13.74 10.67
C ARG A 180 -19.02 -14.03 11.52
N THR A 181 -20.01 -13.15 11.54
CA THR A 181 -21.28 -13.40 12.23
C THR A 181 -22.05 -14.54 11.56
N VAL A 182 -22.02 -14.61 10.23
CA VAL A 182 -22.72 -15.65 9.45
C VAL A 182 -22.00 -17.01 9.52
N PHE A 183 -20.67 -17.02 9.38
CA PHE A 183 -19.87 -18.23 9.14
C PHE A 183 -18.95 -18.63 10.30
N GLY A 184 -18.85 -17.81 11.35
CA GLY A 184 -17.97 -18.07 12.51
C GLY A 184 -16.52 -17.72 12.25
N GLY A 185 -15.61 -18.16 13.12
CA GLY A 185 -14.17 -17.89 12.95
C GLY A 185 -13.43 -18.90 12.06
N ARG A 186 -14.04 -20.05 11.76
CA ARG A 186 -13.39 -21.21 11.14
C ARG A 186 -12.75 -20.91 9.77
N PRO A 187 -13.41 -20.21 8.83
CA PRO A 187 -12.81 -19.91 7.53
C PRO A 187 -11.55 -19.03 7.61
N TRP A 188 -11.48 -18.12 8.58
CA TRP A 188 -10.27 -17.30 8.79
C TRP A 188 -9.13 -18.10 9.44
N VAL A 189 -9.42 -19.15 10.23
CA VAL A 189 -8.38 -20.09 10.67
C VAL A 189 -7.81 -20.85 9.47
N TRP A 190 -8.67 -21.28 8.55
CA TRP A 190 -8.25 -21.89 7.28
C TRP A 190 -7.39 -20.93 6.46
N GLN A 191 -7.78 -19.66 6.28
CA GLN A 191 -7.00 -18.69 5.51
C GLN A 191 -5.56 -18.56 6.03
N GLN A 192 -5.36 -18.48 7.34
CA GLN A 192 -4.02 -18.41 7.94
C GLN A 192 -3.20 -19.69 7.68
N TYR A 193 -3.83 -20.85 7.77
CA TYR A 193 -3.20 -22.13 7.47
C TYR A 193 -2.81 -22.23 5.99
N THR A 194 -3.70 -21.84 5.08
CA THR A 194 -3.48 -21.90 3.63
C THR A 194 -2.38 -20.93 3.21
N LEU A 195 -2.30 -19.74 3.79
CA LEU A 195 -1.18 -18.82 3.55
C LEU A 195 0.17 -19.40 4.00
N LEU A 196 0.22 -20.11 5.14
CA LEU A 196 1.44 -20.81 5.57
C LEU A 196 1.81 -21.99 4.65
N ARG A 197 0.80 -22.68 4.10
CA ARG A 197 1.01 -23.73 3.09
C ARG A 197 1.52 -23.15 1.78
N LEU A 198 0.93 -22.05 1.31
CA LEU A 198 1.36 -21.31 0.13
C LEU A 198 2.81 -20.83 0.30
N GLU A 199 3.15 -20.17 1.40
CA GLU A 199 4.52 -19.71 1.65
C GLU A 199 5.53 -20.87 1.62
N LYS A 200 5.17 -22.03 2.15
CA LYS A 200 6.01 -23.24 2.06
C LYS A 200 6.12 -23.75 0.62
N PHE A 201 5.02 -23.76 -0.11
CA PHE A 201 4.90 -24.27 -1.48
C PHE A 201 5.70 -23.43 -2.48
N LEU A 202 5.52 -22.10 -2.43
CA LEU A 202 6.18 -21.15 -3.31
C LEU A 202 7.69 -21.23 -3.20
N ARG A 203 8.36 -21.12 -4.33
CA ARG A 203 9.80 -20.99 -4.46
C ARG A 203 10.13 -19.68 -5.15
N PHE A 204 11.36 -19.24 -4.93
CA PHE A 204 11.91 -18.04 -5.56
C PHE A 204 13.13 -18.48 -6.38
N GLN A 205 12.89 -19.38 -7.32
CA GLN A 205 13.88 -20.05 -8.16
C GLN A 205 13.41 -19.97 -9.61
N VAL A 206 14.12 -19.20 -10.43
CA VAL A 206 13.87 -19.10 -11.87
C VAL A 206 13.80 -20.50 -12.48
N ASP A 207 12.85 -20.69 -13.40
CA ASP A 207 12.58 -21.94 -14.13
C ASP A 207 12.12 -23.14 -13.26
N HIS A 208 11.75 -22.92 -12.00
CA HIS A 208 11.16 -23.98 -11.18
C HIS A 208 9.64 -24.01 -11.38
N GLU A 209 9.03 -25.20 -11.46
CA GLU A 209 7.56 -25.38 -11.58
C GLU A 209 6.74 -24.84 -10.40
N ARG A 210 7.41 -24.40 -9.34
CA ARG A 210 6.81 -23.83 -8.12
C ARG A 210 7.35 -22.43 -7.89
N ASP A 211 7.94 -21.80 -8.92
CA ASP A 211 8.38 -20.44 -8.81
C ASP A 211 7.18 -19.52 -8.60
N PHE A 212 7.34 -18.49 -7.78
CA PHE A 212 6.24 -17.60 -7.44
C PHE A 212 5.62 -16.89 -8.65
N ALA A 213 6.36 -16.78 -9.75
CA ALA A 213 5.90 -16.17 -10.99
C ALA A 213 5.06 -17.12 -11.86
N GLU A 214 5.10 -18.43 -11.60
CA GLU A 214 4.43 -19.47 -12.41
C GLU A 214 3.23 -20.09 -11.68
N VAL A 215 3.12 -19.87 -10.36
CA VAL A 215 2.07 -20.46 -9.53
C VAL A 215 0.87 -19.52 -9.49
N ASP A 216 -0.25 -20.01 -10.00
CA ASP A 216 -1.58 -19.43 -9.78
C ASP A 216 -1.98 -19.63 -8.30
N THR A 217 -1.86 -18.57 -7.52
CA THR A 217 -2.07 -18.66 -6.06
C THR A 217 -3.54 -18.64 -5.67
N LEU A 218 -4.40 -18.03 -6.49
CA LEU A 218 -5.85 -18.11 -6.35
C LEU A 218 -6.32 -19.55 -6.51
N LYS A 219 -5.94 -20.22 -7.61
CA LYS A 219 -6.30 -21.62 -7.83
C LYS A 219 -5.76 -22.53 -6.73
N PHE A 220 -4.54 -22.28 -6.25
CA PHE A 220 -4.00 -22.99 -5.10
C PHE A 220 -4.92 -22.86 -3.86
N ALA A 221 -5.46 -21.66 -3.62
CA ALA A 221 -6.38 -21.41 -2.52
C ALA A 221 -7.75 -22.05 -2.73
N GLU A 222 -8.29 -22.02 -3.95
CA GLU A 222 -9.55 -22.68 -4.32
C GLU A 222 -9.49 -24.19 -4.08
N ASP A 223 -8.45 -24.85 -4.61
CA ASP A 223 -8.23 -26.29 -4.44
C ASP A 223 -8.13 -26.67 -2.95
N HIS A 224 -7.39 -25.86 -2.16
CA HIS A 224 -7.26 -26.07 -0.71
C HIS A 224 -8.55 -25.76 0.06
N PHE A 225 -9.39 -24.85 -0.43
CA PHE A 225 -10.67 -24.52 0.19
C PHE A 225 -11.65 -25.67 0.00
N ASP A 226 -11.73 -26.21 -1.22
CA ASP A 226 -12.60 -27.33 -1.55
C ASP A 226 -12.17 -28.60 -0.81
N GLU A 227 -10.86 -28.90 -0.72
CA GLU A 227 -10.36 -30.00 0.11
C GLU A 227 -10.79 -29.85 1.58
N TRP A 228 -10.61 -28.65 2.15
CA TRP A 228 -10.96 -28.37 3.54
C TRP A 228 -12.48 -28.37 3.79
N LEU A 229 -13.28 -27.91 2.83
CA LEU A 229 -14.74 -27.90 2.89
C LEU A 229 -15.30 -29.33 2.86
N LEU A 230 -14.68 -30.21 2.07
CA LEU A 230 -15.10 -31.61 1.90
C LEU A 230 -14.61 -32.55 3.01
N ASP A 231 -13.68 -32.12 3.86
CA ASP A 231 -13.20 -32.91 5.01
C ASP A 231 -14.35 -33.28 5.96
N GLU A 232 -14.43 -34.56 6.35
CA GLU A 232 -15.50 -35.08 7.22
C GLU A 232 -15.57 -34.35 8.58
N ARG A 233 -14.43 -33.86 9.08
CA ARG A 233 -14.36 -33.08 10.33
C ARG A 233 -15.01 -31.71 10.20
N ASN A 234 -15.20 -31.22 8.97
CA ASN A 234 -15.78 -29.91 8.68
C ASN A 234 -17.27 -29.96 8.31
N HIS A 235 -17.94 -31.11 8.44
CA HIS A 235 -19.33 -31.31 8.02
C HIS A 235 -20.32 -30.27 8.59
N GLU A 236 -20.11 -29.79 9.83
CA GLU A 236 -20.93 -28.75 10.45
C GLU A 236 -20.86 -27.42 9.67
N PHE A 237 -19.63 -26.97 9.37
CA PHE A 237 -19.43 -25.74 8.60
C PHE A 237 -19.96 -25.91 7.18
N ARG A 238 -19.69 -27.06 6.55
CA ARG A 238 -20.19 -27.38 5.22
C ARG A 238 -21.72 -27.31 5.14
N ALA A 239 -22.42 -27.86 6.14
CA ALA A 239 -23.88 -27.79 6.19
C ALA A 239 -24.39 -26.34 6.30
N VAL A 240 -23.71 -25.49 7.08
CA VAL A 240 -24.05 -24.06 7.17
C VAL A 240 -23.73 -23.33 5.86
N PHE A 241 -22.56 -23.58 5.27
CA PHE A 241 -22.15 -23.01 3.99
C PHE A 241 -23.14 -23.33 2.86
N GLU A 242 -23.52 -24.60 2.72
CA GLU A 242 -24.48 -25.07 1.72
C GLU A 242 -25.93 -24.62 2.01
N SER A 243 -26.24 -24.17 3.24
CA SER A 243 -27.59 -23.68 3.60
C SER A 243 -27.87 -22.26 3.12
N TYR A 244 -26.82 -21.47 2.84
CA TYR A 244 -26.94 -20.11 2.32
C TYR A 244 -26.97 -20.09 0.79
N SER A 245 -27.45 -18.98 0.22
CA SER A 245 -27.47 -18.78 -1.24
C SER A 245 -26.06 -18.76 -1.83
N GLU A 246 -25.95 -19.12 -3.11
CA GLU A 246 -24.68 -19.13 -3.85
C GLU A 246 -23.96 -17.78 -3.80
N THR A 247 -24.68 -16.66 -3.87
CA THR A 247 -24.08 -15.32 -3.77
C THR A 247 -23.40 -15.07 -2.41
N VAL A 248 -23.99 -15.56 -1.31
CA VAL A 248 -23.37 -15.43 0.03
C VAL A 248 -22.14 -16.32 0.14
N GLN A 249 -22.19 -17.52 -0.47
CA GLN A 249 -21.05 -18.43 -0.54
C GLN A 249 -19.88 -17.82 -1.34
N ILE A 250 -20.17 -17.23 -2.50
CA ILE A 250 -19.20 -16.49 -3.32
C ILE A 250 -18.62 -15.33 -2.52
N THR A 251 -19.46 -14.51 -1.87
CA THR A 251 -19.00 -13.38 -1.05
C THR A 251 -17.99 -13.81 0.04
N LEU A 252 -18.20 -14.98 0.66
CA LEU A 252 -17.23 -15.53 1.61
C LEU A 252 -15.93 -15.93 0.92
N ARG A 253 -16.01 -16.62 -0.22
CA ARG A 253 -14.85 -17.04 -1.02
C ARG A 253 -14.02 -15.84 -1.44
N ASP A 254 -14.64 -14.84 -2.08
CA ASP A 254 -13.99 -13.59 -2.50
C ASP A 254 -13.24 -12.93 -1.32
N HIS A 255 -13.88 -12.87 -0.14
CA HIS A 255 -13.23 -12.30 1.04
C HIS A 255 -11.99 -13.09 1.49
N LEU A 256 -12.08 -14.43 1.47
CA LEU A 256 -10.99 -15.31 1.90
C LEU A 256 -9.87 -15.39 0.86
N PHE A 257 -10.21 -15.26 -0.42
CA PHE A 257 -9.30 -15.41 -1.56
C PHE A 257 -8.62 -14.10 -1.97
N ALA A 258 -9.17 -12.94 -1.57
CA ALA A 258 -8.58 -11.62 -1.87
C ALA A 258 -7.06 -11.51 -1.63
N PRO A 259 -6.44 -12.08 -0.57
CA PRO A 259 -4.98 -12.02 -0.43
C PRO A 259 -4.21 -12.79 -1.51
N PHE A 260 -4.79 -13.86 -2.05
CA PHE A 260 -4.21 -14.68 -3.12
C PHE A 260 -4.38 -13.99 -4.47
N GLU A 261 -5.56 -13.44 -4.74
CA GLU A 261 -5.80 -12.58 -5.92
C GLU A 261 -4.83 -11.39 -5.97
N LEU A 262 -4.57 -10.76 -4.82
CA LEU A 262 -3.58 -9.68 -4.73
C LEU A 262 -2.16 -10.18 -5.02
N ILE A 263 -1.80 -11.39 -4.60
CA ILE A 263 -0.50 -12.00 -4.90
C ILE A 263 -0.37 -12.24 -6.42
N ASP A 264 -1.40 -12.78 -7.06
CA ASP A 264 -1.40 -13.00 -8.51
C ASP A 264 -1.34 -11.66 -9.27
N SER A 265 -2.05 -10.63 -8.81
CA SER A 265 -1.98 -9.27 -9.40
C SER A 265 -0.56 -8.67 -9.36
N ILE A 266 0.21 -8.94 -8.29
CA ILE A 266 1.59 -8.46 -8.18
C ILE A 266 2.50 -9.13 -9.25
N VAL A 267 2.15 -10.34 -9.66
CA VAL A 267 2.92 -11.14 -10.62
C VAL A 267 2.51 -10.83 -12.06
N GLU A 268 1.21 -10.76 -12.32
CA GLU A 268 0.63 -10.69 -13.67
C GLU A 268 0.37 -9.25 -14.15
N ASP A 269 -0.10 -8.36 -13.27
CA ASP A 269 -0.55 -7.03 -13.65
C ASP A 269 0.61 -6.05 -13.81
N LYS A 270 1.01 -5.85 -15.07
CA LYS A 270 2.08 -4.94 -15.46
C LYS A 270 1.69 -3.47 -15.33
N ASP A 271 0.41 -3.12 -15.23
CA ASP A 271 -0.02 -1.72 -15.20
C ASP A 271 -0.13 -1.22 -13.76
N GLU A 272 -0.70 -2.02 -12.86
CA GLU A 272 -0.91 -1.65 -11.46
C GLU A 272 0.33 -1.82 -10.57
N TRP A 273 1.07 -2.90 -10.78
CA TRP A 273 2.32 -3.22 -10.09
C TRP A 273 3.53 -3.02 -11.01
N ALA A 274 3.41 -2.05 -11.92
CA ALA A 274 4.50 -1.58 -12.76
C ALA A 274 5.63 -1.00 -11.89
N PHE A 275 6.61 -1.84 -11.53
CA PHE A 275 7.82 -1.39 -10.82
C PHE A 275 8.83 -0.66 -11.74
N ASP A 276 8.32 0.00 -12.77
CA ASP A 276 9.06 0.86 -13.68
C ASP A 276 9.17 2.29 -13.12
N ASP A 277 8.57 2.57 -11.96
CA ASP A 277 8.68 3.84 -11.24
C ASP A 277 10.15 4.20 -10.92
N ASP A 278 10.55 5.43 -11.28
CA ASP A 278 11.90 5.98 -11.02
C ASP A 278 12.24 6.14 -9.52
N ASP A 279 11.25 6.04 -8.63
CA ASP A 279 11.39 6.28 -7.19
C ASP A 279 11.95 5.08 -6.39
N LEU A 280 12.19 3.94 -7.06
CA LEU A 280 12.68 2.73 -6.39
C LEU A 280 14.18 2.84 -6.10
N SER A 281 14.55 2.80 -4.82
CA SER A 281 15.93 2.95 -4.36
C SER A 281 16.52 1.67 -3.77
N VAL A 282 17.84 1.61 -3.58
CA VAL A 282 18.46 0.50 -2.82
C VAL A 282 17.94 0.39 -1.38
N TYR A 283 17.43 1.48 -0.80
CA TYR A 283 16.81 1.49 0.52
C TYR A 283 15.43 0.83 0.50
N THR A 284 14.68 0.99 -0.59
CA THR A 284 13.41 0.30 -0.83
C THR A 284 13.63 -1.23 -0.84
N TYR A 285 14.69 -1.70 -1.51
CA TYR A 285 15.05 -3.14 -1.48
C TYR A 285 15.38 -3.63 -0.07
N LEU A 286 16.13 -2.88 0.72
CA LEU A 286 16.40 -3.25 2.11
C LEU A 286 15.12 -3.24 2.97
N SER A 287 14.21 -2.30 2.72
CA SER A 287 12.91 -2.21 3.40
C SER A 287 12.09 -3.49 3.20
N ILE A 288 12.08 -4.01 1.97
CA ILE A 288 11.25 -5.13 1.55
C ILE A 288 11.91 -6.45 1.87
N LEU A 289 13.16 -6.61 1.45
CA LEU A 289 13.89 -7.87 1.50
C LEU A 289 14.61 -8.09 2.82
N GLY A 290 14.87 -7.02 3.59
CA GLY A 290 15.73 -7.08 4.76
C GLY A 290 17.16 -7.52 4.46
N SER A 291 17.59 -7.47 3.20
CA SER A 291 18.90 -7.93 2.72
C SER A 291 19.49 -6.92 1.72
N GLY A 292 20.73 -7.15 1.26
CA GLY A 292 21.41 -6.21 0.37
C GLY A 292 22.02 -5.00 1.08
N GLY A 293 22.23 -5.08 2.40
CA GLY A 293 22.73 -3.97 3.22
C GLY A 293 24.07 -3.39 2.76
N PHE A 294 24.86 -4.12 1.97
CA PHE A 294 26.10 -3.59 1.38
C PHE A 294 25.87 -2.39 0.48
N PHE A 295 24.98 -2.52 -0.51
CA PHE A 295 24.71 -1.43 -1.46
C PHE A 295 24.11 -0.23 -0.74
N VAL A 296 23.24 -0.47 0.24
CA VAL A 296 22.71 0.56 1.14
C VAL A 296 23.83 1.30 1.88
N LEU A 297 24.77 0.58 2.50
CA LEU A 297 25.88 1.21 3.22
C LEU A 297 26.80 1.99 2.28
N CYS A 298 27.07 1.48 1.08
CA CYS A 298 27.86 2.18 0.07
C CYS A 298 27.17 3.46 -0.41
N CYS A 299 25.88 3.40 -0.75
CA CYS A 299 25.10 4.56 -1.16
C CYS A 299 25.04 5.59 -0.04
N ALA A 300 24.67 5.17 1.18
CA ALA A 300 24.61 6.05 2.34
C ALA A 300 25.97 6.70 2.65
N ALA A 301 27.07 5.95 2.54
CA ALA A 301 28.41 6.50 2.74
C ALA A 301 28.74 7.58 1.71
N ILE A 302 28.44 7.36 0.43
CA ILE A 302 28.66 8.34 -0.64
C ILE A 302 27.76 9.57 -0.43
N GLN A 303 26.47 9.32 -0.18
CA GLN A 303 25.42 10.32 0.03
C GLN A 303 25.66 11.20 1.27
N LEU A 304 26.39 10.71 2.27
CA LEU A 304 26.76 11.51 3.44
C LEU A 304 28.16 12.11 3.34
N ALA A 305 29.15 11.35 2.84
CA ALA A 305 30.54 11.80 2.82
C ALA A 305 30.76 12.94 1.84
N ILE A 306 30.20 12.89 0.63
CA ILE A 306 30.44 13.94 -0.37
C ILE A 306 29.86 15.28 0.11
N PRO A 307 28.58 15.39 0.51
CA PRO A 307 28.04 16.66 0.99
C PRO A 307 28.75 17.16 2.26
N ALA A 308 29.16 16.27 3.16
CA ALA A 308 29.90 16.66 4.36
C ALA A 308 31.28 17.25 4.02
N VAL A 309 32.01 16.65 3.08
CA VAL A 309 33.31 17.17 2.63
C VAL A 309 33.14 18.52 1.93
N LEU A 310 32.12 18.65 1.06
CA LEU A 310 31.82 19.92 0.39
C LEU A 310 31.47 21.03 1.40
N LEU A 311 30.63 20.71 2.40
CA LEU A 311 30.27 21.63 3.47
C LEU A 311 31.47 22.03 4.33
N MET A 312 32.32 21.08 4.73
CA MET A 312 33.53 21.36 5.51
C MET A 312 34.50 22.28 4.74
N ASN A 313 34.68 22.03 3.44
CA ASN A 313 35.51 22.87 2.58
C ASN A 313 34.94 24.29 2.45
N ALA A 314 33.61 24.42 2.28
CA ALA A 314 32.95 25.72 2.22
C ALA A 314 33.08 26.50 3.54
N LEU A 315 32.89 25.83 4.68
CA LEU A 315 33.08 26.41 6.01
C LEU A 315 34.54 26.81 6.26
N GLU A 316 35.52 26.02 5.81
CA GLU A 316 36.93 26.38 5.94
C GLU A 316 37.27 27.63 5.12
N LYS A 317 36.72 27.74 3.91
CA LYS A 317 36.86 28.95 3.07
C LYS A 317 36.22 30.17 3.74
N SER A 318 35.01 30.03 4.29
CA SER A 318 34.30 31.15 4.94
C SER A 318 35.01 31.61 6.22
N VAL A 319 35.47 30.68 7.07
CA VAL A 319 36.23 31.02 8.30
C VAL A 319 37.57 31.69 7.97
N ARG A 320 38.26 31.25 6.90
CA ARG A 320 39.49 31.91 6.45
C ARG A 320 39.24 33.31 5.88
N PHE A 321 38.10 33.53 5.26
CA PHE A 321 37.67 34.84 4.80
C PHE A 321 37.49 35.79 5.99
N ASP A 322 36.76 35.36 7.04
CA ASP A 322 36.55 36.14 8.26
C ASP A 322 37.85 36.41 9.04
N ALA A 323 38.74 35.42 9.13
CA ALA A 323 40.02 35.57 9.82
C ALA A 323 40.93 36.62 9.14
N ASN A 324 40.94 36.68 7.81
CA ASN A 324 41.72 37.67 7.05
C ASN A 324 41.08 39.07 7.08
N PHE A 325 39.75 39.16 7.14
CA PHE A 325 39.04 40.43 7.33
C PHE A 325 39.25 41.01 8.75
N SER A 326 39.29 40.15 9.78
CA SER A 326 39.47 40.58 11.18
C SER A 326 40.80 41.31 11.48
N GLN A 327 41.79 41.27 10.57
CA GLN A 327 43.04 42.02 10.70
C GLN A 327 43.05 43.39 10.03
N ASN A 328 42.08 43.71 9.17
CA ASN A 328 41.97 45.01 8.51
C ASN A 328 40.56 45.59 8.74
N GLU A 329 40.48 46.56 9.65
CA GLU A 329 39.35 47.44 9.95
C GLU A 329 38.28 46.96 10.93
N ALA A 330 38.29 47.61 12.10
CA ALA A 330 37.18 47.70 13.03
C ALA A 330 36.05 48.56 12.42
N ARG A 331 35.19 47.94 11.62
CA ARG A 331 33.81 48.36 11.45
C ARG A 331 32.93 47.12 11.40
N VAL A 332 32.19 46.93 12.48
CA VAL A 332 31.05 46.02 12.54
C VAL A 332 29.94 46.68 11.73
N ASP A 333 30.05 46.66 10.40
CA ASP A 333 28.87 46.71 9.55
C ASP A 333 28.31 45.29 9.54
N THR A 334 27.06 45.19 9.95
CA THR A 334 26.33 43.93 10.12
C THR A 334 26.45 43.06 8.88
N ASP A 335 26.93 41.82 9.04
CA ASP A 335 27.19 40.76 8.03
C ASP A 335 26.26 40.73 6.81
N TRP A 336 25.00 41.16 6.97
CA TRP A 336 24.00 41.23 5.91
C TRP A 336 24.27 42.29 4.84
N ASP A 337 24.82 43.45 5.20
CA ASP A 337 25.14 44.48 4.21
C ASP A 337 26.33 44.05 3.35
N THR A 338 27.32 43.35 3.89
CA THR A 338 28.45 42.80 3.12
C THR A 338 28.03 41.63 2.23
N PHE A 339 27.06 40.82 2.66
CA PHE A 339 26.43 39.79 1.83
C PHE A 339 25.70 40.38 0.62
N CYS A 340 25.02 41.51 0.80
CA CYS A 340 24.29 42.20 -0.26
C CYS A 340 25.18 43.14 -1.12
N THR A 341 26.24 43.73 -0.56
CA THR A 341 27.09 44.74 -1.22
C THR A 341 28.48 44.22 -1.66
N GLY A 342 28.84 42.97 -1.34
CA GLY A 342 30.13 42.37 -1.67
C GLY A 342 30.43 42.37 -3.18
N HIS A 343 31.68 42.69 -3.53
CA HIS A 343 32.25 42.73 -4.89
C HIS A 343 32.32 41.35 -5.60
N GLY A 344 31.31 40.49 -5.47
CA GLY A 344 31.19 39.25 -6.25
C GLY A 344 30.89 39.54 -7.72
N ASP A 345 31.42 38.69 -8.61
CA ASP A 345 31.22 38.76 -10.06
C ASP A 345 29.70 38.76 -10.38
N PRO A 346 29.16 39.77 -11.09
CA PRO A 346 27.75 39.79 -11.49
C PRO A 346 27.32 38.53 -12.25
N LEU A 347 28.25 37.84 -12.93
CA LEU A 347 27.98 36.61 -13.65
C LEU A 347 27.71 35.43 -12.70
N GLY A 348 28.49 35.28 -11.63
CA GLY A 348 28.27 34.27 -10.59
C GLY A 348 26.95 34.47 -9.86
N LYS A 349 26.63 35.72 -9.51
CA LYS A 349 25.36 36.10 -8.89
C LYS A 349 24.15 35.79 -9.76
N SER A 350 24.23 36.13 -11.05
CA SER A 350 23.17 35.80 -12.03
C SER A 350 22.98 34.29 -12.16
N MET A 351 24.08 33.52 -12.13
CA MET A 351 24.02 32.05 -12.17
C MET A 351 23.35 31.49 -10.90
N ASN A 352 23.67 32.02 -9.72
CA ASN A 352 23.01 31.62 -8.47
C ASN A 352 21.50 31.87 -8.50
N ILE A 353 21.04 33.01 -9.04
CA ILE A 353 19.60 33.27 -9.24
C ILE A 353 18.99 32.25 -10.21
N ALA A 354 19.67 31.93 -11.30
CA ALA A 354 19.18 30.95 -12.28
C ALA A 354 19.03 29.56 -11.66
N VAL A 355 20.03 29.10 -10.88
CA VAL A 355 19.96 27.81 -10.17
C VAL A 355 18.83 27.82 -9.13
N LEU A 356 18.69 28.89 -8.35
CA LEU A 356 17.58 29.03 -7.39
C LEU A 356 16.21 28.97 -8.07
N PHE A 357 16.07 29.59 -9.23
CA PHE A 357 14.83 29.57 -10.00
C PHE A 357 14.52 28.16 -10.52
N ILE A 358 15.53 27.44 -11.01
CA ILE A 358 15.39 26.02 -11.38
C ILE A 358 14.94 25.21 -10.16
N TYR A 359 15.61 25.36 -9.01
CA TYR A 359 15.29 24.64 -7.78
C TYR A 359 13.86 24.92 -7.30
N MET A 360 13.39 26.16 -7.46
CA MET A 360 12.02 26.54 -7.12
C MET A 360 10.97 25.84 -8.00
N ILE A 361 11.26 25.66 -9.28
CA ILE A 361 10.32 25.10 -10.26
C ILE A 361 10.38 23.58 -10.33
N THR A 362 11.55 22.97 -10.14
CA THR A 362 11.72 21.52 -10.29
C THR A 362 11.77 20.83 -8.93
N ILE A 363 12.74 21.18 -8.09
CA ILE A 363 13.04 20.44 -6.85
C ILE A 363 11.93 20.58 -5.81
N ILE A 364 11.36 21.78 -5.63
CA ILE A 364 10.29 21.96 -4.64
C ILE A 364 9.06 21.13 -5.00
N PRO A 365 8.47 21.25 -6.22
CA PRO A 365 7.32 20.41 -6.61
C PRO A 365 7.64 18.91 -6.59
N GLU A 366 8.84 18.52 -7.03
CA GLU A 366 9.28 17.13 -6.99
C GLU A 366 9.38 16.61 -5.55
N SER A 367 9.97 17.37 -4.64
CA SER A 367 10.07 17.01 -3.22
C SER A 367 8.70 16.83 -2.57
N PHE A 368 7.73 17.69 -2.91
CA PHE A 368 6.35 17.51 -2.45
C PHE A 368 5.69 16.27 -3.06
N THR A 369 5.89 16.03 -4.35
CA THR A 369 5.34 14.85 -5.05
C THR A 369 5.90 13.56 -4.47
N ARG A 370 7.23 13.47 -4.29
CA ARG A 370 7.92 12.37 -3.62
C ARG A 370 7.39 12.17 -2.21
N PHE A 371 7.21 13.23 -1.43
CA PHE A 371 6.62 13.14 -0.09
C PHE A 371 5.20 12.52 -0.10
N TYR A 372 4.33 12.94 -1.03
CA TYR A 372 3.00 12.36 -1.18
C TYR A 372 3.04 10.87 -1.62
N ARG A 373 4.00 10.49 -2.47
CA ARG A 373 4.21 9.09 -2.85
C ARG A 373 4.75 8.25 -1.69
N THR A 374 5.67 8.77 -0.89
CA THR A 374 6.25 8.07 0.28
C THR A 374 5.26 7.91 1.43
N THR A 375 4.25 8.77 1.51
CA THR A 375 3.20 8.70 2.53
C THR A 375 2.10 7.68 2.22
N GLY A 376 2.09 7.06 1.02
CA GLY A 376 1.19 5.96 0.69
C GLY A 376 -0.14 6.37 0.06
N ASP A 377 -0.35 7.66 -0.19
CA ASP A 377 -1.65 8.17 -0.69
C ASP A 377 -1.75 8.19 -2.23
N SER A 378 -0.67 7.85 -2.94
CA SER A 378 -0.60 7.80 -4.41
C SER A 378 -1.05 6.45 -4.97
N ALA A 379 -1.51 6.43 -6.23
CA ALA A 379 -1.89 5.22 -6.95
C ALA A 379 -0.70 4.43 -7.53
N THR A 380 0.53 4.94 -7.39
CA THR A 380 1.76 4.33 -7.93
C THR A 380 2.14 3.03 -7.23
N ALA A 381 2.87 2.14 -7.92
CA ALA A 381 3.34 0.87 -7.35
C ALA A 381 4.24 1.09 -6.13
N TYR A 382 5.13 2.10 -6.18
CA TYR A 382 5.94 2.49 -5.03
C TYR A 382 5.10 2.92 -3.82
N SER A 383 4.00 3.65 -4.03
CA SER A 383 3.11 4.10 -2.96
C SER A 383 2.37 2.92 -2.31
N ARG A 384 1.80 2.04 -3.12
CA ARG A 384 1.15 0.79 -2.66
C ARG A 384 2.12 -0.09 -1.86
N LEU A 385 3.36 -0.21 -2.34
CA LEU A 385 4.41 -0.96 -1.67
C LEU A 385 4.77 -0.36 -0.30
N ASN A 386 4.88 0.96 -0.21
CA ASN A 386 5.12 1.66 1.05
C ASN A 386 3.95 1.53 2.03
N SER A 387 2.72 1.61 1.53
CA SER A 387 1.51 1.36 2.31
C SER A 387 1.49 -0.07 2.86
N LEU A 388 1.78 -1.07 2.03
CA LEU A 388 1.91 -2.47 2.46
C LEU A 388 3.02 -2.64 3.50
N ARG A 389 4.15 -1.94 3.34
CA ARG A 389 5.22 -1.92 4.36
C ARG A 389 4.76 -1.30 5.67
N GLU A 390 3.96 -0.25 5.63
CA GLU A 390 3.40 0.39 6.83
C GLU A 390 2.47 -0.56 7.60
N VAL A 391 1.64 -1.33 6.90
CA VAL A 391 0.80 -2.38 7.50
C VAL A 391 1.67 -3.38 8.27
N VAL A 392 2.70 -3.93 7.63
CA VAL A 392 3.62 -4.90 8.27
C VAL A 392 4.39 -4.28 9.44
N TRP A 393 4.83 -3.02 9.30
CA TRP A 393 5.49 -2.27 10.37
C TRP A 393 4.59 -2.12 11.60
N HIS A 394 3.31 -1.79 11.42
CA HIS A 394 2.34 -1.67 12.50
C HIS A 394 2.07 -3.01 13.19
N GLN A 395 2.04 -4.10 12.43
CA GLN A 395 1.96 -5.47 12.94
C GLN A 395 3.24 -5.86 13.71
N ASN A 396 4.39 -5.28 13.34
CA ASN A 396 5.73 -5.51 13.86
C ASN A 396 6.21 -6.94 13.63
N ASP A 397 5.91 -7.43 12.44
CA ASP A 397 6.39 -8.72 11.98
C ASP A 397 7.71 -8.59 11.19
N ASP A 398 8.21 -7.37 11.04
CA ASP A 398 9.45 -7.05 10.34
C ASP A 398 10.73 -7.61 10.99
N SER A 399 11.64 -8.02 10.10
CA SER A 399 13.06 -8.19 10.40
C SER A 399 13.71 -6.88 10.86
N PHE A 400 14.81 -6.97 11.62
CA PHE A 400 15.57 -5.79 12.04
C PHE A 400 16.06 -4.95 10.85
N PHE A 401 16.49 -5.59 9.77
CA PHE A 401 16.97 -4.88 8.58
C PHE A 401 15.83 -4.31 7.74
N GLN A 402 14.68 -4.99 7.65
CA GLN A 402 13.47 -4.42 7.02
C GLN A 402 13.02 -3.14 7.75
N LYS A 403 13.13 -3.12 9.09
CA LYS A 403 12.85 -1.93 9.89
C LYS A 403 13.80 -0.78 9.55
N ILE A 404 15.10 -1.05 9.52
CA ILE A 404 16.11 -0.04 9.16
C ILE A 404 15.88 0.45 7.72
N GLY A 405 15.71 -0.47 6.77
CA GLY A 405 15.48 -0.16 5.36
C GLY A 405 14.25 0.73 5.18
N PHE A 406 13.14 0.39 5.82
CA PHE A 406 11.91 1.20 5.74
C PHE A 406 12.11 2.63 6.26
N LYS A 407 12.88 2.79 7.34
CA LYS A 407 13.18 4.13 7.89
C LYS A 407 14.16 4.91 7.05
N LEU A 408 15.18 4.25 6.53
CA LEU A 408 16.12 4.87 5.60
C LEU A 408 15.40 5.31 4.33
N ASP A 409 14.59 4.46 3.73
CA ASP A 409 13.82 4.77 2.52
C ASP A 409 12.92 6.00 2.74
N ARG A 410 12.12 6.01 3.83
CA ARG A 410 11.31 7.18 4.20
C ARG A 410 12.17 8.43 4.45
N TYR A 411 13.31 8.32 5.11
CA TYR A 411 14.17 9.47 5.39
C TYR A 411 14.82 10.04 4.13
N MET A 412 15.34 9.16 3.27
CA MET A 412 16.03 9.49 2.03
C MET A 412 15.08 10.16 1.04
N ASN A 413 13.85 9.64 0.89
CA ASN A 413 12.85 10.19 -0.01
C ASN A 413 12.11 11.43 0.51
N THR A 414 12.33 11.85 1.77
CA THR A 414 11.62 13.01 2.35
C THR A 414 12.54 14.14 2.81
N SER A 415 13.51 13.82 3.68
CA SER A 415 14.27 14.82 4.43
C SER A 415 15.64 15.04 3.85
N TYR A 416 16.28 13.95 3.42
CA TYR A 416 17.63 13.97 2.89
C TYR A 416 17.75 14.89 1.67
N VAL A 417 16.82 14.78 0.72
CA VAL A 417 16.78 15.62 -0.50
C VAL A 417 16.85 17.11 -0.13
N CYS A 418 15.99 17.54 0.79
CA CYS A 418 15.96 18.94 1.22
C CYS A 418 17.22 19.35 2.02
N ILE A 419 17.80 18.45 2.82
CA ILE A 419 19.07 18.71 3.53
C ILE A 419 20.21 18.89 2.52
N LEU A 420 20.31 17.97 1.56
CA LEU A 420 21.33 17.98 0.52
C LEU A 420 21.25 19.29 -0.28
N TYR A 421 20.07 19.64 -0.77
CA TYR A 421 19.89 20.90 -1.50
C TYR A 421 20.08 22.13 -0.60
N GLY A 422 19.73 22.07 0.68
CA GLY A 422 20.05 23.13 1.64
C GLY A 422 21.55 23.36 1.83
N VAL A 423 22.32 22.28 1.95
CA VAL A 423 23.80 22.32 2.00
C VAL A 423 24.37 22.90 0.71
N VAL A 424 23.83 22.49 -0.44
CA VAL A 424 24.26 22.99 -1.75
C VAL A 424 23.97 24.48 -1.87
N LEU A 425 22.77 24.93 -1.51
CA LEU A 425 22.43 26.36 -1.48
C LEU A 425 23.39 27.15 -0.59
N PHE A 426 23.73 26.62 0.59
CA PHE A 426 24.74 27.23 1.44
C PHE A 426 26.09 27.37 0.73
N ILE A 427 26.56 26.33 0.03
CA ILE A 427 27.80 26.38 -0.74
C ILE A 427 27.71 27.38 -1.89
N LEU A 428 26.60 27.40 -2.63
CA LEU A 428 26.35 28.30 -3.76
C LEU A 428 26.38 29.76 -3.33
N PHE A 429 25.80 30.09 -2.18
CA PHE A 429 25.84 31.46 -1.63
C PHE A 429 27.24 31.90 -1.17
N ASN A 430 28.16 30.96 -0.98
CA ASN A 430 29.54 31.25 -0.62
C ASN A 430 30.51 31.10 -1.81
N THR A 431 29.98 30.96 -3.04
CA THR A 431 30.77 30.72 -4.25
C THR A 431 30.42 31.75 -5.33
N ASP A 432 31.41 32.47 -5.84
CA ASP A 432 31.25 33.42 -6.94
C ASP A 432 31.64 32.85 -8.31
N GLU A 433 32.34 31.71 -8.33
CA GLU A 433 32.78 31.07 -9.57
C GLU A 433 31.64 30.29 -10.23
N VAL A 434 31.31 30.69 -11.47
CA VAL A 434 30.17 30.17 -12.24
C VAL A 434 30.28 28.68 -12.52
N LEU A 435 31.49 28.20 -12.80
CA LEU A 435 31.74 26.78 -13.03
C LEU A 435 31.50 25.98 -11.75
N ASP A 436 32.00 26.46 -10.61
CA ASP A 436 31.80 25.80 -9.32
C ASP A 436 30.32 25.79 -8.91
N ILE A 437 29.56 26.86 -9.20
CA ILE A 437 28.12 26.91 -8.99
C ILE A 437 27.40 25.79 -9.74
N ILE A 438 27.70 25.65 -11.04
CA ILE A 438 27.08 24.60 -11.88
C ILE A 438 27.53 23.21 -11.42
N LEU A 439 28.81 23.00 -11.15
CA LEU A 439 29.34 21.70 -10.73
C LEU A 439 28.78 21.26 -9.38
N ASN A 440 28.61 22.18 -8.42
CA ASN A 440 28.00 21.87 -7.13
C ASN A 440 26.51 21.52 -7.26
N ALA A 441 25.78 22.22 -8.14
CA ALA A 441 24.38 21.91 -8.43
C ALA A 441 24.23 20.53 -9.08
N LEU A 442 25.06 20.21 -10.08
CA LEU A 442 25.07 18.90 -10.74
C LEU A 442 25.53 17.77 -9.80
N ALA A 443 26.50 18.04 -8.92
CA ALA A 443 26.93 17.06 -7.94
C ALA A 443 25.80 16.70 -6.97
N ALA A 444 24.98 17.67 -6.56
CA ALA A 444 23.82 17.43 -5.71
C ALA A 444 22.84 16.45 -6.36
N ASP A 445 22.48 16.71 -7.62
CA ASP A 445 21.53 15.87 -8.36
C ASP A 445 22.07 14.45 -8.58
N PHE A 446 23.36 14.33 -8.92
CA PHE A 446 24.02 13.03 -9.03
C PHE A 446 24.03 12.25 -7.70
N ILE A 447 24.36 12.91 -6.58
CA ILE A 447 24.40 12.27 -5.26
C ILE A 447 22.99 11.85 -4.83
N HIS A 448 22.00 12.68 -5.10
CA HIS A 448 20.59 12.42 -4.83
C HIS A 448 20.09 11.16 -5.55
N GLN A 449 20.44 10.98 -6.82
CA GLN A 449 19.92 9.89 -7.66
C GLN A 449 20.75 8.60 -7.63
N ILE A 450 21.86 8.53 -6.87
CA ILE A 450 22.79 7.39 -6.98
C ILE A 450 22.16 6.05 -6.54
N ASP A 451 21.28 6.07 -5.55
CA ASP A 451 20.57 4.92 -5.03
C ASP A 451 19.46 4.43 -5.97
N GLU A 452 18.69 5.35 -6.54
CA GLU A 452 17.71 5.06 -7.61
C GLU A 452 18.42 4.54 -8.86
N GLY A 453 19.54 5.16 -9.23
CA GLY A 453 20.35 4.80 -10.39
C GLY A 453 21.03 3.44 -10.27
N ILE A 454 21.39 2.98 -9.07
CA ILE A 454 21.87 1.60 -8.85
C ILE A 454 20.70 0.63 -8.89
N ALA A 455 19.60 0.97 -8.22
CA ALA A 455 18.43 0.11 -8.17
C ALA A 455 17.87 -0.13 -9.58
N SER A 456 17.86 0.86 -10.47
CA SER A 456 17.36 0.76 -11.86
C SER A 456 18.19 -0.11 -12.80
N GLN A 457 19.36 -0.59 -12.38
CA GLN A 457 20.20 -1.41 -13.25
C GLN A 457 19.70 -2.86 -13.35
N ASP A 458 19.65 -3.39 -14.58
CA ASP A 458 19.28 -4.79 -14.83
C ASP A 458 20.16 -5.80 -14.09
N TRP A 459 21.45 -5.49 -13.88
CA TRP A 459 22.34 -6.39 -13.14
C TRP A 459 22.01 -6.46 -11.65
N PHE A 460 21.31 -5.45 -11.11
CA PHE A 460 20.95 -5.37 -9.69
C PHE A 460 19.71 -6.22 -9.41
N ASP A 461 18.66 -6.05 -10.18
CA ASP A 461 17.45 -6.89 -10.15
C ASP A 461 16.82 -7.01 -11.55
N PRO A 462 17.20 -8.03 -12.34
CA PRO A 462 16.63 -8.24 -13.67
C PRO A 462 15.11 -8.36 -13.60
N ASP A 463 14.40 -7.61 -14.44
CA ASP A 463 12.93 -7.57 -14.52
C ASP A 463 12.23 -7.27 -13.18
N ARG A 464 12.92 -6.63 -12.22
CA ARG A 464 12.41 -6.35 -10.87
C ARG A 464 11.95 -7.61 -10.12
N ARG A 465 12.56 -8.75 -10.43
CA ARG A 465 12.10 -10.05 -9.95
C ARG A 465 12.22 -10.19 -8.43
N TYR A 466 13.33 -9.77 -7.83
CA TYR A 466 13.50 -9.80 -6.38
C TYR A 466 12.52 -8.84 -5.69
N LEU A 467 12.26 -7.68 -6.29
CA LEU A 467 11.28 -6.73 -5.79
C LEU A 467 9.86 -7.30 -5.78
N ARG A 468 9.42 -7.94 -6.88
CA ARG A 468 8.12 -8.64 -6.97
C ARG A 468 8.03 -9.76 -5.94
N ALA A 469 9.05 -10.61 -5.86
CA ALA A 469 9.12 -11.69 -4.87
C ALA A 469 9.04 -11.17 -3.43
N GLY A 470 9.72 -10.06 -3.15
CA GLY A 470 9.68 -9.37 -1.86
C GLY A 470 8.30 -8.82 -1.55
N THR A 471 7.62 -8.26 -2.55
CA THR A 471 6.26 -7.73 -2.43
C THR A 471 5.25 -8.84 -2.15
N VAL A 472 5.34 -9.98 -2.85
CA VAL A 472 4.54 -11.18 -2.56
C VAL A 472 4.76 -11.65 -1.11
N GLN A 473 6.02 -11.72 -0.67
CA GLN A 473 6.33 -12.08 0.71
C GLN A 473 5.73 -11.09 1.73
N LEU A 474 5.78 -9.78 1.44
CA LEU A 474 5.16 -8.75 2.27
C LEU A 474 3.64 -8.87 2.29
N MET A 475 3.00 -9.24 1.19
CA MET A 475 1.55 -9.44 1.13
C MET A 475 1.12 -10.63 2.01
N ILE A 476 1.87 -11.74 1.94
CA ILE A 476 1.69 -12.87 2.86
C ILE A 476 1.90 -12.41 4.31
N GLN A 477 2.95 -11.62 4.58
CA GLN A 477 3.27 -11.11 5.90
C GLN A 477 2.17 -10.20 6.46
N ALA A 478 1.66 -9.28 5.67
CA ALA A 478 0.61 -8.33 6.03
C ALA A 478 -0.73 -9.05 6.32
N THR A 479 -0.97 -10.19 5.68
CA THR A 479 -2.18 -10.97 5.87
C THR A 479 -2.09 -11.94 7.05
N LEU A 480 -0.89 -12.46 7.32
CA LEU A 480 -0.65 -13.34 8.45
C LEU A 480 -0.74 -12.58 9.78
N ARG A 481 -1.67 -12.99 10.65
CA ARG A 481 -1.85 -12.39 11.97
C ARG A 481 -0.90 -13.03 12.99
N LEU A 482 0.41 -12.87 12.81
CA LEU A 482 1.43 -13.53 13.64
C LEU A 482 1.23 -13.23 15.14
N ARG A 483 0.89 -11.99 15.49
CA ARG A 483 0.58 -11.61 16.88
C ARG A 483 -0.59 -12.40 17.48
N VAL A 484 -1.61 -12.70 16.68
CA VAL A 484 -2.76 -13.51 17.10
C VAL A 484 -2.31 -14.95 17.29
N MET A 485 -1.51 -15.50 16.37
CA MET A 485 -0.97 -16.86 16.46
C MET A 485 0.04 -17.04 17.60
N ASP A 486 0.77 -16.00 17.99
CA ASP A 486 1.74 -15.97 19.08
C ASP A 486 1.10 -15.99 20.48
N ASN A 487 -0.20 -15.75 20.58
CA ASN A 487 -0.89 -15.67 21.86
C ASN A 487 -2.20 -16.44 21.84
N SER A 488 -2.22 -17.60 22.49
CA SER A 488 -3.38 -18.50 22.53
C SER A 488 -4.68 -17.82 22.99
N ARG A 489 -4.62 -16.86 23.93
CA ARG A 489 -5.81 -16.13 24.38
C ARG A 489 -6.33 -15.17 23.31
N LEU A 490 -5.42 -14.47 22.63
CA LEU A 490 -5.79 -13.61 21.50
C LEU A 490 -6.32 -14.44 20.34
N PHE A 491 -5.69 -15.57 20.03
CA PHE A 491 -6.17 -16.53 19.04
C PHE A 491 -7.61 -16.99 19.32
N CYS A 492 -7.85 -17.49 20.52
CA CYS A 492 -9.18 -17.95 20.96
C CYS A 492 -10.23 -16.84 20.89
N LYS A 493 -9.90 -15.64 21.40
CA LYS A 493 -10.81 -14.48 21.34
C LYS A 493 -11.10 -14.06 19.90
N PHE A 494 -10.08 -14.06 19.05
CA PHE A 494 -10.18 -13.53 17.70
C PHE A 494 -10.95 -14.46 16.76
N TYR A 495 -10.80 -15.79 16.92
CA TYR A 495 -11.49 -16.78 16.10
C TYR A 495 -12.72 -17.40 16.78
N GLY A 496 -13.14 -16.89 17.95
CA GLY A 496 -14.31 -17.42 18.66
C GLY A 496 -14.15 -18.89 19.06
N ILE A 497 -13.01 -19.25 19.63
CA ILE A 497 -12.71 -20.62 20.10
C ILE A 497 -12.70 -20.63 21.63
N ASP A 498 -13.35 -21.60 22.27
CA ASP A 498 -13.23 -21.79 23.73
C ASP A 498 -11.76 -22.09 24.09
N PRO A 499 -11.12 -21.27 24.96
CA PRO A 499 -9.75 -21.51 25.41
C PRO A 499 -9.49 -22.92 25.96
N LYS A 500 -10.49 -23.57 26.55
CA LYS A 500 -10.35 -24.95 27.05
C LYS A 500 -10.28 -25.96 25.92
N VAL A 501 -11.13 -25.80 24.90
CA VAL A 501 -11.13 -26.64 23.69
C VAL A 501 -9.80 -26.46 22.95
N PHE A 502 -9.33 -25.22 22.80
CA PHE A 502 -8.03 -24.92 22.21
C PHE A 502 -6.86 -25.56 23.00
N ALA A 503 -6.86 -25.46 24.33
CA ALA A 503 -5.84 -26.08 25.18
C ALA A 503 -5.82 -27.61 25.04
N GLN A 504 -7.00 -28.23 25.00
CA GLN A 504 -7.14 -29.67 24.76
C GLN A 504 -6.62 -30.07 23.37
N ALA A 505 -6.97 -29.31 22.33
CA ALA A 505 -6.53 -29.55 20.96
C ALA A 505 -5.00 -29.42 20.82
N THR A 506 -4.40 -28.44 21.49
CA THR A 506 -2.94 -28.18 21.43
C THR A 506 -2.12 -29.05 22.39
N ARG A 507 -2.76 -29.87 23.25
CA ARG A 507 -2.12 -30.61 24.36
C ARG A 507 -1.34 -29.70 25.33
N GLY A 508 -1.74 -28.42 25.41
CA GLY A 508 -1.17 -27.44 26.32
C GLY A 508 -1.93 -27.37 27.65
N ASP A 509 -1.27 -26.91 28.70
CA ASP A 509 -1.96 -26.52 29.94
C ASP A 509 -2.78 -25.24 29.65
N PRO A 510 -4.11 -25.22 29.92
CA PRO A 510 -4.96 -24.04 29.69
C PRO A 510 -4.53 -22.80 30.49
N ASN A 511 -3.73 -22.97 31.55
CA ASN A 511 -3.16 -21.90 32.34
C ASN A 511 -1.69 -21.59 32.00
N ALA A 512 -1.01 -22.46 31.25
CA ALA A 512 0.34 -22.17 30.79
C ALA A 512 0.31 -21.05 29.77
N SER A 513 1.24 -20.12 29.91
CA SER A 513 1.54 -19.12 28.91
C SER A 513 2.26 -19.77 27.72
N LEU A 514 1.58 -20.68 26.99
CA LEU A 514 1.89 -21.31 25.68
C LEU A 514 1.99 -22.86 25.74
N PRO A 515 1.70 -23.60 24.65
CA PRO A 515 2.24 -23.34 23.31
C PRO A 515 1.33 -22.47 22.42
N ALA A 516 1.91 -21.41 21.85
CA ALA A 516 1.41 -20.79 20.63
C ALA A 516 1.57 -21.81 19.51
N ILE A 517 0.85 -21.58 18.42
CA ILE A 517 1.10 -22.23 17.12
C ILE A 517 2.60 -22.15 16.76
N LYS A 518 3.29 -21.12 17.24
CA LYS A 518 4.74 -20.95 17.17
C LYS A 518 5.51 -21.95 18.04
N ASN A 519 6.05 -22.99 17.42
CA ASN A 519 6.98 -23.93 18.03
C ASN A 519 7.98 -24.46 16.99
N PHE A 520 9.21 -23.96 17.04
CA PHE A 520 10.27 -24.33 16.09
C PHE A 520 10.63 -25.83 16.13
N VAL A 521 10.64 -26.44 17.32
CA VAL A 521 11.00 -27.85 17.47
C VAL A 521 9.92 -28.74 16.86
N LEU A 522 8.66 -28.47 17.18
CA LEU A 522 7.54 -29.22 16.64
C LEU A 522 7.39 -29.01 15.13
N ALA A 523 7.53 -27.77 14.64
CA ALA A 523 7.47 -27.52 13.20
C ALA A 523 8.55 -28.26 12.43
N HIS A 524 9.77 -28.39 12.98
CA HIS A 524 10.81 -29.20 12.37
C HIS A 524 10.51 -30.71 12.42
N GLN A 525 9.84 -31.18 13.48
CA GLN A 525 9.38 -32.57 13.56
C GLN A 525 8.30 -32.84 12.50
N ASP A 526 7.28 -31.98 12.44
CA ASP A 526 6.17 -32.06 11.50
C ASP A 526 6.65 -31.92 10.05
N ASP A 527 7.68 -31.11 9.78
CA ASP A 527 8.26 -30.99 8.43
C ASP A 527 9.08 -32.20 8.01
N ASN A 528 9.52 -33.06 8.93
CA ASN A 528 10.19 -34.32 8.60
C ASN A 528 9.22 -35.51 8.57
N ASP A 529 8.01 -35.34 9.08
CA ASP A 529 6.97 -36.37 9.04
C ASP A 529 6.31 -36.38 7.66
N THR A 530 6.21 -37.56 7.04
CA THR A 530 5.56 -37.72 5.73
C THR A 530 4.04 -37.62 5.85
N HIS A 531 3.47 -37.83 7.04
CA HIS A 531 2.03 -37.76 7.27
C HIS A 531 1.43 -36.38 6.96
N TYR A 532 2.18 -35.30 7.21
CA TYR A 532 1.70 -33.92 7.04
C TYR A 532 2.04 -33.30 5.67
N LYS A 533 2.56 -34.11 4.74
CA LYS A 533 2.95 -33.69 3.39
C LYS A 533 1.87 -34.06 2.39
N SER A 534 1.65 -33.20 1.40
CA SER A 534 0.92 -33.62 0.20
C SER A 534 1.70 -34.73 -0.51
N ALA A 535 1.04 -35.51 -1.36
CA ALA A 535 1.69 -36.57 -2.13
C ALA A 535 2.88 -36.04 -2.94
N GLU A 536 2.77 -34.83 -3.49
CA GLU A 536 3.86 -34.16 -4.19
C GLU A 536 4.98 -33.73 -3.23
N ASP A 537 4.67 -33.09 -2.10
CA ASP A 537 5.66 -32.69 -1.11
C ASP A 537 6.43 -33.88 -0.54
N GLU A 538 5.77 -35.03 -0.39
CA GLU A 538 6.39 -36.28 0.01
C GLU A 538 7.38 -36.76 -1.07
N GLN A 539 6.98 -36.76 -2.34
CA GLN A 539 7.88 -37.11 -3.45
C GLN A 539 9.11 -36.19 -3.48
N PHE A 540 8.91 -34.87 -3.37
CA PHE A 540 10.00 -33.90 -3.30
C PHE A 540 10.93 -34.17 -2.11
N PHE A 541 10.38 -34.45 -0.93
CA PHE A 541 11.15 -34.78 0.25
C PHE A 541 11.98 -36.06 0.06
N LEU A 542 11.37 -37.14 -0.44
CA LEU A 542 12.05 -38.42 -0.68
C LEU A 542 13.14 -38.29 -1.74
N CYS A 543 12.88 -37.58 -2.83
CA CYS A 543 13.86 -37.28 -3.87
C CYS A 543 15.04 -36.46 -3.33
N ALA A 544 14.77 -35.45 -2.49
CA ALA A 544 15.82 -34.66 -1.83
C ALA A 544 16.66 -35.54 -0.88
N GLU A 545 16.04 -36.41 -0.10
CA GLU A 545 16.76 -37.34 0.79
C GLU A 545 17.62 -38.34 0.01
N TYR A 546 17.11 -38.88 -1.09
CA TYR A 546 17.86 -39.77 -1.96
C TYR A 546 19.04 -39.06 -2.65
N ALA A 547 18.80 -37.85 -3.17
CA ALA A 547 19.85 -37.01 -3.75
C ALA A 547 20.95 -36.66 -2.73
N ARG A 548 20.58 -36.41 -1.47
CA ARG A 548 21.52 -36.21 -0.36
C ARG A 548 22.36 -37.45 -0.10
N LYS A 549 21.74 -38.63 -0.02
CA LYS A 549 22.44 -39.91 0.23
C LYS A 549 23.41 -40.28 -0.91
N THR A 550 23.05 -39.97 -2.14
CA THR A 550 23.87 -40.21 -3.34
C THR A 550 24.88 -39.09 -3.60
N ASN A 551 24.90 -38.05 -2.77
CA ASN A 551 25.74 -36.85 -2.94
C ASN A 551 25.53 -36.14 -4.30
N ASN A 552 24.35 -36.30 -4.92
CA ASN A 552 23.97 -35.58 -6.13
C ASN A 552 23.46 -34.17 -5.75
N ARG A 553 24.38 -33.21 -5.78
CA ARG A 553 24.10 -31.82 -5.38
C ARG A 553 23.09 -31.11 -6.29
N GLU A 554 23.04 -31.46 -7.56
CA GLU A 554 22.14 -30.83 -8.54
C GLU A 554 20.71 -31.27 -8.30
N ALA A 555 20.47 -32.58 -8.23
CA ALA A 555 19.16 -33.12 -7.85
C ALA A 555 18.72 -32.61 -6.47
N TYR A 556 19.64 -32.55 -5.50
CA TYR A 556 19.31 -32.00 -4.17
C TYR A 556 18.84 -30.54 -4.24
N ARG A 557 19.43 -29.72 -5.12
CA ARG A 557 19.05 -28.32 -5.32
C ARG A 557 17.69 -28.17 -6.00
N GLN A 558 17.33 -29.11 -6.87
CA GLN A 558 16.03 -29.13 -7.53
C GLN A 558 14.93 -29.54 -6.53
N PHE A 559 15.16 -30.57 -5.71
CA PHE A 559 14.12 -31.07 -4.83
C PHE A 559 14.02 -30.32 -3.50
N LYS A 560 15.09 -29.68 -3.01
CA LYS A 560 15.05 -28.90 -1.77
C LYS A 560 14.93 -27.39 -2.04
N LYS A 561 13.91 -26.75 -1.45
CA LYS A 561 13.76 -25.28 -1.43
C LYS A 561 15.06 -24.65 -0.92
N ARG A 562 15.69 -23.82 -1.77
CA ARG A 562 16.96 -23.17 -1.44
C ARG A 562 16.71 -21.86 -0.70
N VAL A 563 17.63 -21.54 0.21
CA VAL A 563 17.74 -20.20 0.76
C VAL A 563 18.28 -19.29 -0.35
N VAL A 564 17.47 -18.32 -0.77
CA VAL A 564 17.86 -17.30 -1.72
C VAL A 564 18.63 -16.21 -0.98
N ASN A 565 19.72 -15.73 -1.58
CA ASN A 565 20.57 -14.66 -1.04
C ASN A 565 20.67 -13.57 -2.10
N PHE A 566 20.43 -12.32 -1.72
CA PHE A 566 20.40 -11.20 -2.66
C PHE A 566 21.84 -10.81 -3.03
N SER A 567 22.69 -10.67 -2.01
CA SER A 567 24.09 -10.29 -2.16
C SER A 567 25.07 -11.39 -1.73
N PHE A 568 26.33 -11.24 -2.16
CA PHE A 568 27.44 -12.08 -1.67
C PHE A 568 27.63 -11.94 -0.16
N LEU A 569 27.45 -10.74 0.39
CA LEU A 569 27.61 -10.52 1.83
C LEU A 569 26.52 -11.20 2.65
N ASP A 570 25.31 -11.34 2.12
CA ASP A 570 24.27 -12.15 2.79
C ASP A 570 24.69 -13.62 2.91
N LYS A 571 25.41 -14.16 1.91
CA LYS A 571 26.01 -15.50 2.02
C LYS A 571 27.05 -15.58 3.14
N VAL A 572 27.81 -14.50 3.35
CA VAL A 572 28.81 -14.40 4.43
C VAL A 572 28.11 -14.27 5.79
N PHE A 573 27.10 -13.42 5.94
CA PHE A 573 26.32 -13.29 7.18
C PHE A 573 25.62 -14.58 7.57
N ASN A 574 25.08 -15.30 6.58
CA ASN A 574 24.50 -16.64 6.77
C ASN A 574 25.55 -17.67 7.23
N LEU A 575 26.81 -17.58 6.77
CA LEU A 575 27.89 -18.43 7.25
C LEU A 575 28.18 -18.22 8.75
N PHE A 576 28.11 -16.97 9.21
CA PHE A 576 28.31 -16.62 10.62
C PHE A 576 27.06 -16.82 11.50
N ARG A 577 25.95 -17.32 10.94
CA ARG A 577 24.65 -17.49 11.62
C ARG A 577 24.14 -16.21 12.30
N VAL A 578 24.59 -15.04 11.83
CA VAL A 578 24.08 -13.75 12.30
C VAL A 578 22.63 -13.60 11.83
N GLU A 579 22.35 -14.11 10.64
CA GLU A 579 21.01 -14.34 10.13
C GLU A 579 20.84 -15.83 9.85
N LYS A 580 19.71 -16.39 10.30
CA LYS A 580 19.34 -17.79 10.02
C LYS A 580 18.54 -17.93 8.73
N TYR A 581 18.17 -16.82 8.10
CA TYR A 581 17.11 -16.75 7.10
C TYR A 581 17.66 -16.02 5.86
N GLY A 582 17.33 -16.51 4.67
CA GLY A 582 17.62 -15.80 3.43
C GLY A 582 16.77 -14.53 3.29
N ILE A 583 16.71 -14.00 2.08
CA ILE A 583 15.92 -12.82 1.71
C ILE A 583 14.46 -12.92 2.20
N PHE A 584 13.85 -14.11 2.10
CA PHE A 584 12.44 -14.31 2.42
C PHE A 584 12.24 -14.92 3.79
N HIS A 585 11.31 -14.35 4.56
CA HIS A 585 10.91 -14.87 5.86
C HIS A 585 10.28 -16.24 5.72
N GLN A 586 10.95 -17.23 6.31
CA GLN A 586 10.42 -18.58 6.40
C GLN A 586 9.67 -18.64 7.73
N TYR A 587 8.34 -18.67 7.69
CA TYR A 587 7.48 -18.77 8.87
C TYR A 587 7.54 -20.16 9.51
N GLU A 588 8.71 -20.82 9.48
CA GLU A 588 8.94 -22.21 9.87
C GLU A 588 8.39 -22.49 11.25
N ALA A 589 8.58 -21.58 12.21
CA ALA A 589 8.12 -21.78 13.57
C ALA A 589 6.58 -21.94 13.68
N TYR A 590 5.81 -21.44 12.72
CA TYR A 590 4.35 -21.55 12.68
C TYR A 590 3.85 -22.75 11.87
N ARG A 591 4.75 -23.48 11.19
CA ARG A 591 4.43 -24.67 10.39
C ARG A 591 4.26 -25.92 11.25
N THR A 592 3.52 -25.79 12.35
CA THR A 592 3.20 -26.88 13.28
C THR A 592 1.98 -27.65 12.79
N TRP A 593 2.14 -28.38 11.69
CA TRP A 593 1.04 -29.06 10.99
C TRP A 593 0.20 -29.95 11.89
N SER A 594 0.84 -30.64 12.83
CA SER A 594 0.15 -31.46 13.84
C SER A 594 -0.78 -30.65 14.75
N ILE A 595 -0.48 -29.37 15.01
CA ILE A 595 -1.37 -28.47 15.75
C ILE A 595 -2.47 -27.96 14.82
N TRP A 596 -2.11 -27.51 13.61
CA TRP A 596 -3.06 -27.00 12.62
C TRP A 596 -4.19 -27.99 12.33
N GLU A 597 -3.88 -29.25 12.07
CA GLU A 597 -4.90 -30.30 11.82
C GLU A 597 -5.90 -30.48 12.97
N ARG A 598 -5.52 -30.11 14.20
CA ARG A 598 -6.38 -30.19 15.38
C ARG A 598 -7.18 -28.92 15.63
N ILE A 599 -6.74 -27.76 15.14
CA ILE A 599 -7.40 -26.47 15.39
C ILE A 599 -8.18 -25.92 14.20
N LEU A 600 -7.95 -26.44 12.99
CA LEU A 600 -8.65 -26.01 11.76
C LEU A 600 -10.18 -26.14 11.85
N PHE A 601 -10.67 -27.06 12.70
CA PHE A 601 -12.08 -27.43 12.75
C PHE A 601 -12.76 -27.11 14.10
N ILE A 602 -12.06 -26.48 15.05
CA ILE A 602 -12.58 -26.30 16.43
C ILE A 602 -13.24 -24.94 16.66
N ALA A 603 -13.18 -24.02 15.70
CA ALA A 603 -13.90 -22.77 15.81
C ALA A 603 -15.40 -23.01 15.65
N ASP A 604 -16.18 -22.34 16.50
CA ASP A 604 -17.62 -22.48 16.54
C ASP A 604 -18.24 -22.02 15.21
N VAL A 605 -19.23 -22.76 14.74
CA VAL A 605 -20.02 -22.44 13.55
C VAL A 605 -21.37 -21.89 14.03
N PRO A 606 -21.70 -20.63 13.73
CA PRO A 606 -22.96 -20.02 14.15
C PRO A 606 -24.15 -20.81 13.62
N THR A 607 -25.15 -20.98 14.48
CA THR A 607 -26.45 -21.48 14.05
C THR A 607 -27.25 -20.34 13.42
N ARG A 608 -28.30 -20.67 12.66
CA ARG A 608 -29.21 -19.66 12.11
C ARG A 608 -29.85 -18.80 13.21
N GLU A 609 -30.14 -19.39 14.37
CA GLU A 609 -30.67 -18.67 15.54
C GLU A 609 -29.67 -17.63 16.07
N ASP A 610 -28.37 -17.92 16.06
CA ASP A 610 -27.33 -16.97 16.46
C ASP A 610 -27.24 -15.78 15.50
N VAL A 611 -27.39 -16.03 14.20
CA VAL A 611 -27.43 -14.98 13.16
C VAL A 611 -28.68 -14.13 13.31
N GLU A 612 -29.85 -14.75 13.49
CA GLU A 612 -31.12 -14.04 13.70
C GLU A 612 -31.10 -13.22 15.00
N ALA A 613 -30.49 -13.73 16.07
CA ALA A 613 -30.27 -12.96 17.30
C ALA A 613 -29.36 -11.73 17.05
N SER A 614 -28.31 -11.89 16.25
CA SER A 614 -27.40 -10.80 15.89
C SER A 614 -28.07 -9.70 15.07
N LEU A 615 -29.09 -10.04 14.25
CA LEU A 615 -29.90 -9.06 13.51
C LEU A 615 -30.80 -8.20 14.41
N THR A 616 -31.02 -8.61 15.67
CA THR A 616 -31.76 -7.81 16.65
C THR A 616 -30.88 -6.87 17.47
N ASP A 617 -29.56 -6.97 17.32
CA ASP A 617 -28.59 -6.15 18.06
C ASP A 617 -28.23 -4.88 17.27
N ASP A 618 -28.61 -3.72 17.82
CA ASP A 618 -28.27 -2.39 17.28
C ASP A 618 -26.86 -1.92 17.72
N CYS A 619 -26.03 -2.82 18.26
CA CYS A 619 -24.67 -2.46 18.65
C CYS A 619 -23.89 -1.87 17.46
N PRO A 620 -23.29 -0.68 17.63
CA PRO A 620 -22.48 -0.08 16.58
C PRO A 620 -21.21 -0.91 16.37
N VAL A 621 -20.88 -1.18 15.11
CA VAL A 621 -19.65 -1.87 14.75
C VAL A 621 -18.47 -0.97 15.07
N SER A 622 -17.52 -1.48 15.87
CA SER A 622 -16.38 -0.70 16.36
C SER A 622 -15.28 -0.45 15.32
N GLN A 623 -15.42 -0.99 14.09
CA GLN A 623 -14.46 -0.74 13.02
C GLN A 623 -14.44 0.75 12.69
N ALA A 624 -13.22 1.29 12.60
CA ALA A 624 -13.01 2.66 12.21
C ALA A 624 -13.53 2.82 10.78
N THR A 625 -14.60 3.59 10.59
CA THR A 625 -15.00 4.04 9.26
C THR A 625 -13.83 4.88 8.75
N TYR A 626 -13.17 4.42 7.70
CA TYR A 626 -12.11 5.19 7.07
C TYR A 626 -12.67 6.55 6.67
N GLN A 627 -11.96 7.60 7.07
CA GLN A 627 -12.26 8.96 6.62
C GLN A 627 -11.20 9.30 5.57
N PRO A 628 -11.50 9.16 4.26
CA PRO A 628 -10.63 9.74 3.26
C PRO A 628 -10.65 11.27 3.40
N GLU A 629 -9.72 11.88 2.70
CA GLU A 629 -9.44 13.30 2.60
C GLU A 629 -8.66 13.90 3.79
N LEU A 630 -7.35 14.03 3.54
CA LEU A 630 -6.61 15.22 3.94
C LEU A 630 -7.31 16.44 3.34
N SER A 631 -8.34 16.96 4.02
CA SER A 631 -8.58 18.39 3.89
C SER A 631 -7.26 19.10 4.21
N PRO A 632 -6.90 20.21 3.54
CA PRO A 632 -5.71 20.99 3.88
C PRO A 632 -5.66 21.33 5.39
N PHE A 633 -6.82 21.46 6.02
CA PHE A 633 -6.97 21.60 7.47
C PHE A 633 -6.50 20.38 8.28
N ARG A 634 -6.77 19.16 7.81
CA ARG A 634 -6.27 17.93 8.46
C ARG A 634 -4.77 17.80 8.27
N PHE A 635 -4.22 18.10 7.10
CA PHE A 635 -2.76 18.16 6.88
C PHE A 635 -2.12 19.13 7.88
N VAL A 636 -2.59 20.38 7.95
CA VAL A 636 -2.08 21.39 8.89
C VAL A 636 -2.23 20.93 10.35
N LYS A 637 -3.36 20.32 10.70
CA LYS A 637 -3.59 19.76 12.05
C LYS A 637 -2.63 18.62 12.37
N GLU A 638 -2.30 17.79 11.39
CA GLU A 638 -1.41 16.64 11.58
C GLU A 638 0.05 17.08 11.62
N VAL A 639 0.45 18.02 10.77
CA VAL A 639 1.72 18.75 10.89
C VAL A 639 1.86 19.35 12.29
N PHE A 640 0.85 20.08 12.77
CA PHE A 640 0.89 20.66 14.11
C PHE A 640 0.96 19.59 15.22
N ARG A 641 0.21 18.49 15.06
CA ARG A 641 0.24 17.36 15.99
C ARG A 641 1.61 16.71 16.05
N VAL A 642 2.26 16.51 14.91
CA VAL A 642 3.61 15.95 14.81
C VAL A 642 4.62 16.92 15.42
N LEU A 643 4.60 18.19 15.02
CA LEU A 643 5.51 19.23 15.55
C LEU A 643 5.36 19.44 17.06
N SER A 644 4.15 19.26 17.61
CA SER A 644 3.92 19.35 19.06
C SER A 644 4.46 18.16 19.87
N GLY A 645 4.95 17.10 19.21
CA GLY A 645 5.37 15.85 19.86
C GLY A 645 4.22 15.01 20.43
N ALA A 646 2.95 15.43 20.23
CA ALA A 646 1.79 14.71 20.75
C ALA A 646 1.61 13.33 20.10
N ALA A 647 1.97 13.19 18.81
CA ALA A 647 2.00 11.90 18.12
C ALA A 647 3.03 10.95 18.77
N MET A 648 4.27 11.43 18.96
CA MET A 648 5.34 10.68 19.63
C MET A 648 4.92 10.16 21.00
N LEU A 649 4.36 11.02 21.86
CA LEU A 649 3.93 10.63 23.20
C LEU A 649 2.82 9.59 23.17
N ARG A 650 1.88 9.69 22.22
CA ARG A 650 0.81 8.70 22.03
C ARG A 650 1.38 7.36 21.61
N ASP A 651 2.32 7.33 20.67
CA ASP A 651 2.90 6.10 20.15
C ASP A 651 3.79 5.41 21.18
N ILE A 652 4.59 6.18 21.93
CA ILE A 652 5.34 5.68 23.08
C ILE A 652 4.37 5.12 24.14
N GLY A 653 3.30 5.85 24.47
CA GLY A 653 2.28 5.40 25.41
C GLY A 653 1.61 4.10 24.96
N ASN A 654 1.27 3.98 23.67
CA ASN A 654 0.72 2.78 23.07
C ASN A 654 1.70 1.61 23.08
N ALA A 655 2.98 1.86 22.80
CA ALA A 655 4.03 0.84 22.86
C ALA A 655 4.22 0.34 24.29
N ILE A 656 4.24 1.23 25.29
CA ILE A 656 4.31 0.88 26.71
C ILE A 656 3.08 0.06 27.13
N ASN A 657 1.87 0.52 26.80
CA ASN A 657 0.62 -0.16 27.15
C ASN A 657 0.52 -1.56 26.53
N LYS A 658 1.11 -1.76 25.34
CA LYS A 658 1.16 -3.04 24.65
C LYS A 658 2.38 -3.91 25.05
N GLY A 659 3.26 -3.42 25.93
CA GLY A 659 4.45 -4.14 26.42
C GLY A 659 5.63 -4.18 25.44
N PHE A 660 5.67 -3.30 24.45
CA PHE A 660 6.66 -3.30 23.37
C PHE A 660 7.83 -2.33 23.62
N TYR A 661 8.56 -2.51 24.72
CA TYR A 661 9.65 -1.60 25.10
C TYR A 661 10.76 -1.48 24.05
N GLY A 662 11.04 -2.56 23.31
CA GLY A 662 12.03 -2.55 22.22
C GLY A 662 11.69 -1.62 21.05
N ARG A 663 10.44 -1.15 20.95
CA ARG A 663 10.01 -0.21 19.90
C ARG A 663 10.19 1.25 20.28
N ILE A 664 10.34 1.55 21.56
CA ILE A 664 10.42 2.94 22.06
C ILE A 664 11.56 3.71 21.38
N PRO A 665 12.79 3.17 21.22
CA PRO A 665 13.87 3.88 20.54
C PRO A 665 13.53 4.21 19.08
N PHE A 666 12.88 3.28 18.36
CA PHE A 666 12.45 3.49 16.98
C PHE A 666 11.36 4.56 16.89
N HIS A 667 10.33 4.52 17.76
CA HIS A 667 9.29 5.55 17.77
C HIS A 667 9.81 6.94 18.09
N ILE A 668 10.78 7.05 19.03
CA ILE A 668 11.43 8.33 19.33
C ILE A 668 12.22 8.81 18.11
N PHE A 669 13.06 7.94 17.54
CA PHE A 669 13.86 8.27 16.36
C PHE A 669 12.98 8.69 15.18
N ASP A 670 11.92 7.93 14.90
CA ASP A 670 10.93 8.23 13.86
C ASP A 670 10.28 9.59 14.07
N SER A 671 9.84 9.87 15.28
CA SER A 671 9.18 11.13 15.58
C SER A 671 10.13 12.31 15.41
N ILE A 672 11.39 12.16 15.80
CA ILE A 672 12.42 13.16 15.59
C ILE A 672 12.66 13.36 14.09
N LEU A 673 12.87 12.27 13.34
CA LEU A 673 13.07 12.35 11.89
C LEU A 673 11.87 12.97 11.18
N GLN A 674 10.65 12.64 11.60
CA GLN A 674 9.43 13.17 11.02
C GLN A 674 9.27 14.67 11.34
N ILE A 675 9.56 15.09 12.58
CA ILE A 675 9.59 16.52 12.95
C ILE A 675 10.63 17.26 12.11
N ILE A 676 11.84 16.71 11.98
CA ILE A 676 12.90 17.27 11.14
C ILE A 676 12.42 17.36 9.68
N SER A 677 11.83 16.30 9.15
CA SER A 677 11.27 16.24 7.80
C SER A 677 10.26 17.35 7.55
N TYR A 678 9.24 17.49 8.41
CA TYR A 678 8.24 18.53 8.28
C TYR A 678 8.82 19.93 8.44
N CYS A 679 9.71 20.15 9.42
CA CYS A 679 10.38 21.43 9.60
C CYS A 679 11.19 21.81 8.36
N ILE A 680 11.88 20.86 7.76
CA ILE A 680 12.71 21.07 6.57
C ILE A 680 11.83 21.27 5.34
N GLN A 681 10.77 20.50 5.15
CA GLN A 681 9.86 20.66 4.01
C GLN A 681 9.06 21.96 4.03
N ILE A 682 8.79 22.51 5.21
CA ILE A 682 8.19 23.84 5.35
C ILE A 682 9.25 24.93 5.21
N GLY A 683 10.41 24.74 5.86
CA GLY A 683 11.48 25.72 5.90
C GLY A 683 12.22 25.89 4.57
N PHE A 684 12.44 24.82 3.83
CA PHE A 684 13.21 24.82 2.58
C PHE A 684 12.55 25.64 1.47
N PRO A 685 11.25 25.48 1.16
CA PRO A 685 10.58 26.35 0.19
C PRO A 685 10.59 27.82 0.59
N VAL A 686 10.44 28.11 1.89
CA VAL A 686 10.52 29.49 2.41
C VAL A 686 11.94 30.05 2.23
N LEU A 687 12.96 29.24 2.48
CA LEU A 687 14.36 29.62 2.29
C LEU A 687 14.67 29.88 0.80
N VAL A 688 14.23 29.02 -0.11
CA VAL A 688 14.41 29.20 -1.56
C VAL A 688 13.66 30.43 -2.06
N ALA A 689 12.39 30.58 -1.69
CA ALA A 689 11.59 31.75 -2.07
C ALA A 689 12.16 33.05 -1.49
N GLY A 690 12.63 33.01 -0.24
CA GLY A 690 13.36 34.09 0.40
C GLY A 690 14.62 34.46 -0.39
N GLY A 691 15.43 33.48 -0.81
CA GLY A 691 16.58 33.70 -1.67
C GLY A 691 16.22 34.39 -2.98
N VAL A 692 15.18 33.91 -3.67
CA VAL A 692 14.71 34.50 -4.93
C VAL A 692 14.21 35.94 -4.78
N VAL A 693 13.64 36.32 -3.62
CA VAL A 693 13.13 37.68 -3.38
C VAL A 693 14.21 38.61 -2.85
N VAL A 694 15.00 38.15 -1.87
CA VAL A 694 15.99 38.96 -1.15
C VAL A 694 17.21 39.24 -2.01
N ILE A 695 17.70 38.26 -2.78
CA ILE A 695 18.92 38.42 -3.58
C ILE A 695 18.74 39.53 -4.64
N PRO A 696 17.66 39.59 -5.44
CA PRO A 696 17.44 40.69 -6.37
C PRO A 696 17.13 42.03 -5.70
N TYR A 697 16.52 42.04 -4.51
CA TYR A 697 16.23 43.27 -3.78
C TYR A 697 17.49 43.90 -3.14
N CYS A 698 18.47 43.06 -2.83
CA CYS A 698 19.78 43.47 -2.36
C CYS A 698 20.70 44.01 -3.47
N TYR A 699 20.35 43.77 -4.74
CA TYR A 699 20.98 44.36 -5.92
C TYR A 699 20.26 45.63 -6.36
#